data_AF-A0A199XT41-F1
#
_entry.id   AF-A0A199XT41-F1
#
_cell.length_a   1.000
_cell.length_b   1.000
_cell.length_c   1.000
_cell.angle_alpha   90.00
_cell.angle_beta   90.00
_cell.angle_gamma   90.00
#
_symmetry.space_group_name_H-M   'P 1'
#
loop_
_entity.id
_entity.type
_entity.pdbx_description
1 polymer ?
#
loop_
_entity_poly.entity_id
_entity_poly.type
_entity_poly.pdbx_seq_one_letter_code
_entity_poly.pdbx_strand_id
1 'polypeptide(L)'
;MGHYYFINQIDKEGDEITYKDGVTEWKYEIPPMYFPLFSGEVHFDDCFLYADAEQGYELFKKMYDFIDTHKEKVLDKPEEFSKIKNKILESVAPNSSYYQLDGTDVFLMTLEDEPEAMLQAVKECYQIIKEINTEIQNCIEKDDIEGLMSIYTDARITHRSESLRYFFNHESYKYGYEPLGFFDNPLVEKENELEEVEIFRENGKAVLKTKANVTLSLVYDEIWDFERDSELAVVMKDNFFGYLNKKGEEVIPLMYEDAYDFEFEIEKWEADTNQPIGKYRATVKLNQKFGLIDEKNQCIVPMVWDNLLIRNAPYDAQYQKLLFFAKNESKYCILDSEGNESYPPVIVSFLNGESETEQTEPEEVPGFYNRLWIKEENQTYYLNHLLQPFAHDLVIAEAGIPIFNTTENNSNQLVGHYYLAKDTAGKQGVIFSDNTTAIPFIYEAITYQNEYLDGSNHFYFAKNEQGTTVFQIDSHNKFRQILTNALGRIQVFGSTILDDTALILAIKNKKTLFSVKKQTPLLTEDYSAFYAKTVYNGTAVNLVVAFKKDTFELYHQNTFEPKEIEANTIENLLSDPRLKKHKTIILALKAQYHNKQIERIFPDENRRQLAVTYFPKLNFDALNEIIEAIAINEEQLENAIILEKTMLLFEAFDYHYQNHKDNVTIQIQYGCFHYDLAQVYFNGEKFLEAYEWSRKAISLLPKNNSTVLSAMSMACRAAFVENKYHESNRLATQGLEWIAEERIRVNQGLTWWVNNVKKHLENLSDTAETLHFFSAKSYYFIANQTRERVDYQSALEQVKIALAMSEWEHYYKRYIATICTYNLSDNLGEAKTVLEDFIAFAKAYEPDADLFYVKYLYAFDEFHEYKNKKKALEVIEEVLALDAENKQCLELKQEINKKKGFLGWF
;
A
#
# COMPACT_ATOMS: atom_id res chain seq x y z
N MET A 1 0.90 6.99 -9.11
CA MET A 1 0.57 8.20 -8.33
C MET A 1 0.84 7.89 -6.87
N GLY A 2 1.38 8.86 -6.11
CA GLY A 2 1.47 8.76 -4.65
C GLY A 2 0.12 9.02 -3.99
N HIS A 3 0.01 8.69 -2.70
CA HIS A 3 -1.09 9.15 -1.82
C HIS A 3 -0.51 10.08 -0.76
N TYR A 4 -1.27 11.08 -0.31
CA TYR A 4 -0.73 12.23 0.45
C TYR A 4 -1.57 12.60 1.67
N TYR A 5 -0.90 13.12 2.70
CA TYR A 5 -1.52 13.90 3.76
C TYR A 5 -1.38 15.39 3.44
N PHE A 6 -2.41 16.15 3.79
CA PHE A 6 -2.45 17.60 3.61
C PHE A 6 -2.66 18.29 4.97
N ILE A 7 -1.94 19.40 5.17
CA ILE A 7 -2.23 20.35 6.25
C ILE A 7 -2.61 21.68 5.60
N ASN A 8 -3.79 22.19 5.94
CA ASN A 8 -4.33 23.45 5.40
C ASN A 8 -4.58 24.47 6.51
N GLN A 9 -4.59 25.77 6.17
CA GLN A 9 -5.07 26.85 7.03
C GLN A 9 -6.42 27.35 6.51
N ILE A 10 -7.45 27.32 7.35
CA ILE A 10 -8.82 27.67 6.94
C ILE A 10 -9.55 28.48 8.02
N ASP A 11 -10.54 29.27 7.60
CA ASP A 11 -11.35 30.07 8.53
C ASP A 11 -12.62 29.35 8.98
N LYS A 12 -13.23 28.52 8.11
CA LYS A 12 -14.46 27.78 8.41
C LYS A 12 -14.46 26.38 7.81
N GLU A 13 -15.16 25.48 8.51
CA GLU A 13 -15.46 24.13 8.04
C GLU A 13 -16.13 24.19 6.65
N GLY A 14 -15.64 23.37 5.71
CA GLY A 14 -16.18 23.27 4.35
C GLY A 14 -15.82 24.42 3.40
N ASP A 15 -14.89 25.30 3.78
CA ASP A 15 -14.32 26.29 2.85
C ASP A 15 -13.68 25.57 1.64
N GLU A 16 -13.85 26.15 0.45
CA GLU A 16 -13.25 25.63 -0.78
C GLU A 16 -11.73 25.83 -0.68
N ILE A 17 -11.00 24.73 -0.51
CA ILE A 17 -9.54 24.75 -0.35
C ILE A 17 -8.91 25.21 -1.66
N THR A 18 -8.28 26.38 -1.61
CA THR A 18 -7.42 26.86 -2.68
C THR A 18 -5.98 26.51 -2.37
N TYR A 19 -5.15 26.56 -3.39
CA TYR A 19 -3.73 26.26 -3.27
C TYR A 19 -2.95 27.21 -2.33
N LYS A 20 -3.53 28.38 -1.99
CA LYS A 20 -2.97 29.32 -1.00
C LYS A 20 -3.24 28.93 0.46
N ASP A 21 -4.17 28.00 0.65
CA ASP A 21 -4.59 27.53 1.96
C ASP A 21 -3.74 26.32 2.40
N GLY A 22 -2.98 25.70 1.48
CA GLY A 22 -2.11 24.56 1.76
C GLY A 22 -0.80 24.96 2.46
N VAL A 23 -0.48 24.27 3.56
CA VAL A 23 0.77 24.43 4.33
C VAL A 23 1.78 23.35 3.95
N THR A 24 1.35 22.09 3.86
CA THR A 24 2.20 20.97 3.47
C THR A 24 1.39 19.87 2.79
N GLU A 25 1.96 19.30 1.73
CA GLU A 25 1.52 18.08 1.07
C GLU A 25 2.67 17.08 1.17
N TRP A 26 2.43 15.93 1.78
CA TRP A 26 3.49 14.95 1.97
C TRP A 26 3.05 13.51 1.79
N LYS A 27 3.89 12.73 1.11
CA LYS A 27 3.53 11.41 0.61
C LYS A 27 3.48 10.39 1.74
N TYR A 28 2.35 9.71 1.87
CA TYR A 28 2.07 8.62 2.81
C TYR A 28 2.13 8.98 4.29
N GLU A 29 2.83 10.02 4.74
CA GLU A 29 3.04 10.29 6.17
C GLU A 29 2.83 11.75 6.55
N ILE A 30 2.53 12.00 7.83
CA ILE A 30 2.51 13.36 8.39
C ILE A 30 3.89 13.64 8.99
N PRO A 31 4.66 14.63 8.51
CA PRO A 31 5.98 14.87 9.06
C PRO A 31 5.87 15.31 10.53
N PRO A 32 6.56 14.64 11.47
CA PRO A 32 6.33 14.80 12.91
C PRO A 32 6.71 16.19 13.45
N MET A 33 7.53 16.94 12.69
CA MET A 33 7.87 18.33 13.00
C MET A 33 6.64 19.24 13.00
N TYR A 34 5.55 18.87 12.32
CA TYR A 34 4.30 19.62 12.25
C TYR A 34 3.25 19.23 13.29
N PHE A 35 3.47 18.16 14.07
CA PHE A 35 2.55 17.73 15.12
C PHE A 35 2.18 18.85 16.10
N PRO A 36 3.10 19.75 16.51
CA PRO A 36 2.76 20.87 17.38
C PRO A 36 1.65 21.80 16.89
N LEU A 37 1.43 21.90 15.58
CA LEU A 37 0.34 22.70 15.01
C LEU A 37 -1.05 22.21 15.45
N PHE A 38 -1.17 20.96 15.89
CA PHE A 38 -2.42 20.37 16.37
C PHE A 38 -2.50 20.30 17.91
N SER A 39 -1.82 21.20 18.62
CA SER A 39 -1.81 21.23 20.09
C SER A 39 -2.89 22.13 20.73
N GLY A 40 -3.58 22.95 19.93
CA GLY A 40 -4.67 23.81 20.38
C GLY A 40 -5.99 23.07 20.67
N GLU A 41 -7.06 23.83 20.91
CA GLU A 41 -8.41 23.26 20.95
C GLU A 41 -8.77 22.59 19.61
N VAL A 42 -9.29 21.36 19.67
CA VAL A 42 -9.58 20.56 18.48
C VAL A 42 -11.05 20.17 18.36
N HIS A 43 -11.51 20.02 17.11
CA HIS A 43 -12.76 19.40 16.77
C HIS A 43 -12.61 18.57 15.47
N PHE A 44 -13.61 17.75 15.16
CA PHE A 44 -13.60 16.85 14.02
C PHE A 44 -14.90 16.99 13.23
N ASP A 45 -14.79 17.10 11.90
CA ASP A 45 -15.94 17.18 10.99
C ASP A 45 -15.59 16.55 9.63
N ASP A 46 -16.53 15.88 8.98
CA ASP A 46 -16.43 15.26 7.64
C ASP A 46 -15.10 14.53 7.32
N CYS A 47 -14.55 13.82 8.31
CA CYS A 47 -13.26 13.08 8.24
C CYS A 47 -11.99 13.94 8.32
N PHE A 48 -12.10 15.17 8.84
CA PHE A 48 -10.98 16.08 9.06
C PHE A 48 -10.77 16.36 10.55
N LEU A 49 -9.54 16.74 10.89
CA LEU A 49 -9.18 17.28 12.20
C LEU A 49 -8.92 18.77 12.05
N TYR A 50 -9.52 19.59 12.91
CA TYR A 50 -9.28 21.03 12.98
C TYR A 50 -8.70 21.40 14.33
N ALA A 51 -7.63 22.19 14.34
CA ALA A 51 -6.99 22.70 15.54
C ALA A 51 -6.87 24.23 15.49
N ASP A 52 -7.08 24.89 16.64
CA ASP A 52 -6.87 26.33 16.79
C ASP A 52 -5.45 26.75 16.34
N ALA A 53 -5.38 27.62 15.33
CA ALA A 53 -4.13 27.92 14.64
C ALA A 53 -3.14 28.69 15.53
N GLU A 54 -3.61 29.67 16.29
CA GLU A 54 -2.76 30.47 17.19
C GLU A 54 -2.14 29.61 18.29
N GLN A 55 -2.94 28.78 18.96
CA GLN A 55 -2.46 27.89 20.01
C GLN A 55 -1.49 26.82 19.48
N GLY A 56 -1.81 26.23 18.32
CA GLY A 56 -0.93 25.27 17.65
C GLY A 56 0.42 25.87 17.27
N TYR A 57 0.39 27.06 16.67
CA TYR A 57 1.60 27.77 16.25
C TYR A 57 2.48 28.17 17.43
N GLU A 58 1.91 28.52 18.58
CA GLU A 58 2.71 28.83 19.78
C GLU A 58 3.61 27.65 20.20
N LEU A 59 3.09 26.42 20.22
CA LEU A 59 3.91 25.26 20.57
C LEU A 59 4.95 24.94 19.50
N PHE A 60 4.55 25.02 18.22
CA PHE A 60 5.46 24.83 17.09
C PHE A 60 6.65 25.79 17.17
N LYS A 61 6.36 27.08 17.39
CA LYS A 61 7.40 28.11 17.56
C LYS A 61 8.29 27.84 18.77
N LYS A 62 7.70 27.50 19.93
CA LYS A 62 8.47 27.15 21.15
C LYS A 62 9.43 25.98 20.90
N MET A 63 8.99 24.95 20.16
CA MET A 63 9.83 23.81 19.80
C MET A 63 11.03 24.24 18.93
N TYR A 64 10.80 25.01 17.87
CA TYR A 64 11.90 25.47 16.99
C TYR A 64 12.84 26.45 17.70
N ASP A 65 12.33 27.32 18.58
CA ASP A 65 13.15 28.20 19.42
C ASP A 65 14.03 27.43 20.41
N PHE A 66 13.47 26.36 20.99
CA PHE A 66 14.18 25.47 21.88
C PHE A 66 15.29 24.71 21.16
N ILE A 67 15.01 24.13 19.99
CA ILE A 67 16.01 23.46 19.16
C ILE A 67 17.13 24.42 18.75
N ASP A 68 16.80 25.64 18.33
CA ASP A 68 17.78 26.65 17.93
C ASP A 68 18.76 27.04 19.06
N THR A 69 18.26 27.05 20.30
CA THR A 69 19.07 27.32 21.49
C THR A 69 20.10 26.21 21.76
N HIS A 70 19.76 24.96 21.39
CA HIS A 70 20.58 23.78 21.64
C HIS A 70 21.18 23.12 20.39
N LYS A 71 21.03 23.75 19.22
CA LYS A 71 21.32 23.19 17.88
C LYS A 71 22.70 22.54 17.74
N GLU A 72 23.71 23.12 18.37
CA GLU A 72 25.11 22.63 18.35
C GLU A 72 25.26 21.22 18.96
N LYS A 73 24.32 20.79 19.80
CA LYS A 73 24.34 19.47 20.43
C LYS A 73 23.62 18.39 19.61
N VAL A 74 22.68 18.79 18.75
CA VAL A 74 21.66 17.86 18.26
C VAL A 74 21.43 17.85 16.75
N LEU A 75 21.90 18.89 16.05
CA LEU A 75 21.79 18.99 14.60
C LEU A 75 23.14 18.74 13.92
N ASP A 76 23.12 18.03 12.80
CA ASP A 76 24.31 17.71 12.01
C ASP A 76 24.88 18.95 11.30
N LYS A 77 24.01 19.91 10.91
CA LYS A 77 24.36 21.18 10.25
C LYS A 77 23.68 22.38 10.94
N PRO A 78 24.13 22.77 12.16
CA PRO A 78 23.44 23.78 12.99
C PRO A 78 23.38 25.19 12.37
N GLU A 79 24.40 25.58 11.60
CA GLU A 79 24.39 26.87 10.89
C GLU A 79 23.34 26.94 9.77
N GLU A 80 23.04 25.81 9.12
CA GLU A 80 22.03 25.72 8.06
C GLU A 80 20.62 25.85 8.66
N PHE A 81 20.36 25.12 9.75
CA PHE A 81 19.10 25.23 10.49
C PHE A 81 18.77 26.68 10.89
N SER A 82 19.77 27.41 11.37
CA SER A 82 19.60 28.81 11.80
C SER A 82 19.15 29.73 10.65
N LYS A 83 19.58 29.45 9.42
CA LYS A 83 19.22 30.23 8.23
C LYS A 83 17.79 29.94 7.78
N ILE A 84 17.34 28.70 7.93
CA ILE A 84 16.06 28.23 7.36
C ILE A 84 14.90 28.25 8.36
N LYS A 85 15.18 28.18 9.66
CA LYS A 85 14.18 28.19 10.75
C LYS A 85 13.14 29.30 10.61
N ASN A 86 13.59 30.54 10.36
CA ASN A 86 12.67 31.67 10.27
C ASN A 86 11.69 31.51 9.09
N LYS A 87 12.15 30.91 7.99
CA LYS A 87 11.30 30.64 6.82
C LYS A 87 10.23 29.60 7.12
N ILE A 88 10.61 28.55 7.86
CA ILE A 88 9.66 27.52 8.32
C ILE A 88 8.61 28.17 9.22
N LEU A 89 9.02 28.96 10.21
CA LEU A 89 8.10 29.66 11.11
C LEU A 89 7.17 30.64 10.39
N GLU A 90 7.70 31.43 9.44
CA GLU A 90 6.89 32.35 8.65
C GLU A 90 5.89 31.61 7.73
N SER A 91 6.26 30.45 7.18
CA SER A 91 5.42 29.65 6.28
C SER A 91 4.23 29.02 6.96
N VAL A 92 4.41 28.62 8.22
CA VAL A 92 3.32 28.03 8.98
C VAL A 92 2.59 29.06 9.83
N ALA A 93 3.00 30.33 9.85
CA ALA A 93 2.37 31.33 10.71
C ALA A 93 0.85 31.43 10.43
N PRO A 94 0.00 31.52 11.47
CA PRO A 94 -1.45 31.58 11.31
C PRO A 94 -1.88 32.77 10.44
N ASN A 95 -2.55 32.47 9.34
CA ASN A 95 -3.23 33.41 8.47
C ASN A 95 -4.76 33.21 8.49
N SER A 96 -5.22 32.14 9.15
CA SER A 96 -6.61 31.71 9.26
C SER A 96 -6.90 31.16 10.67
N SER A 97 -8.16 30.83 10.93
CA SER A 97 -8.64 30.42 12.26
C SER A 97 -8.18 29.01 12.69
N TYR A 98 -8.01 28.07 11.75
CA TYR A 98 -7.71 26.67 12.05
C TYR A 98 -6.60 26.10 11.16
N TYR A 99 -5.80 25.18 11.71
CA TYR A 99 -5.11 24.17 10.91
C TYR A 99 -6.02 22.95 10.71
N GLN A 100 -6.25 22.56 9.47
CA GLN A 100 -6.95 21.34 9.08
C GLN A 100 -5.93 20.25 8.71
N LEU A 101 -6.09 19.04 9.23
CA LEU A 101 -5.40 17.84 8.76
C LEU A 101 -6.37 17.00 7.92
N ASP A 102 -5.96 16.74 6.68
CA ASP A 102 -6.65 15.85 5.74
C ASP A 102 -5.75 14.65 5.41
N GLY A 103 -6.22 13.45 5.75
CA GLY A 103 -5.57 12.18 5.44
C GLY A 103 -6.41 11.27 4.55
N THR A 104 -7.50 11.76 3.98
CA THR A 104 -8.51 10.96 3.27
C THR A 104 -7.89 10.14 2.12
N ASP A 105 -7.00 10.74 1.34
CA ASP A 105 -6.29 10.08 0.23
C ASP A 105 -5.45 8.86 0.70
N VAL A 106 -4.86 8.93 1.90
CA VAL A 106 -4.12 7.81 2.48
C VAL A 106 -5.07 6.78 3.11
N PHE A 107 -6.13 7.20 3.79
CA PHE A 107 -7.08 6.29 4.42
C PHE A 107 -7.85 5.43 3.41
N LEU A 108 -8.18 5.98 2.23
CA LEU A 108 -8.83 5.26 1.14
C LEU A 108 -7.99 4.10 0.56
N MET A 109 -6.71 3.99 0.94
CA MET A 109 -5.89 2.84 0.57
C MET A 109 -6.25 1.57 1.37
N THR A 110 -6.79 1.73 2.57
CA THR A 110 -7.00 0.61 3.51
C THR A 110 -8.42 0.53 4.06
N LEU A 111 -9.14 1.65 4.07
CA LEU A 111 -10.53 1.74 4.48
C LEU A 111 -11.41 1.82 3.22
N GLU A 112 -12.58 1.17 3.26
CA GLU A 112 -13.64 1.43 2.28
C GLU A 112 -14.10 2.90 2.42
N ASP A 113 -14.76 3.45 1.39
CA ASP A 113 -15.26 4.83 1.34
C ASP A 113 -16.44 5.04 2.32
N GLU A 114 -16.12 4.90 3.61
CA GLU A 114 -17.01 4.86 4.77
C GLU A 114 -16.60 5.99 5.72
N PRO A 115 -17.36 7.12 5.75
CA PRO A 115 -17.01 8.31 6.51
C PRO A 115 -16.79 8.08 8.01
N GLU A 116 -17.52 7.15 8.62
CA GLU A 116 -17.35 6.83 10.05
C GLU A 116 -15.99 6.17 10.34
N ALA A 117 -15.51 5.32 9.43
CA ALA A 117 -14.22 4.66 9.57
C ALA A 117 -13.05 5.65 9.37
N MET A 118 -13.17 6.54 8.39
CA MET A 118 -12.18 7.60 8.14
C MET A 118 -12.12 8.59 9.32
N LEU A 119 -13.27 9.02 9.85
CA LEU A 119 -13.34 9.86 11.05
C LEU A 119 -12.69 9.18 12.27
N GLN A 120 -12.90 7.87 12.43
CA GLN A 120 -12.27 7.12 13.51
C GLN A 120 -10.74 7.05 13.33
N ALA A 121 -10.25 6.84 12.12
CA ALA A 121 -8.81 6.85 11.81
C ALA A 121 -8.16 8.20 12.13
N VAL A 122 -8.80 9.31 11.76
CA VAL A 122 -8.32 10.67 12.05
C VAL A 122 -8.24 10.93 13.55
N LYS A 123 -9.22 10.45 14.33
CA LYS A 123 -9.21 10.54 15.81
C LYS A 123 -8.07 9.74 16.43
N GLU A 124 -7.76 8.57 15.87
CA GLU A 124 -6.63 7.75 16.32
C GLU A 124 -5.29 8.41 15.98
N CYS A 125 -5.15 9.00 14.79
CA CYS A 125 -4.00 9.81 14.41
C CYS A 125 -3.81 10.99 15.39
N TYR A 126 -4.88 11.70 15.71
CA TYR A 126 -4.84 12.82 16.67
C TYR A 126 -4.39 12.38 18.06
N GLN A 127 -4.83 11.22 18.55
CA GLN A 127 -4.43 10.74 19.88
C GLN A 127 -2.91 10.55 19.98
N ILE A 128 -2.27 10.03 18.93
CA ILE A 128 -0.81 9.88 18.85
C ILE A 128 -0.13 11.26 18.79
N ILE A 129 -0.63 12.16 17.95
CA ILE A 129 -0.11 13.54 17.82
C ILE A 129 -0.18 14.26 19.18
N LYS A 130 -1.27 14.09 19.92
CA LYS A 130 -1.48 14.69 21.24
C LYS A 130 -0.50 14.16 22.29
N GLU A 131 -0.24 12.86 22.30
CA GLU A 131 0.75 12.24 23.19
C GLU A 131 2.15 12.80 22.92
N ILE A 132 2.56 12.86 21.65
CA ILE A 132 3.85 13.42 21.25
C ILE A 132 3.95 14.91 21.60
N ASN A 133 2.92 15.70 21.34
CA ASN A 133 2.90 17.12 21.72
C ASN A 133 3.03 17.33 23.24
N THR A 134 2.46 16.43 24.03
CA THR A 134 2.60 16.44 25.50
C THR A 134 4.05 16.16 25.90
N GLU A 135 4.72 15.22 25.25
CA GLU A 135 6.15 14.95 25.48
C GLU A 135 7.04 16.12 25.06
N ILE A 136 6.78 16.72 23.90
CA ILE A 136 7.48 17.91 23.41
C ILE A 136 7.38 19.04 24.44
N GLN A 137 6.18 19.36 24.93
CA GLN A 137 5.95 20.37 25.96
C GLN A 137 6.75 20.05 27.23
N ASN A 138 6.67 18.82 27.73
CA ASN A 138 7.39 18.38 28.93
C ASN A 138 8.91 18.51 28.79
N CYS A 139 9.47 18.20 27.62
CA CYS A 139 10.90 18.33 27.35
C CYS A 139 11.34 19.81 27.28
N ILE A 140 10.56 20.66 26.63
CA ILE A 140 10.81 22.11 26.58
C ILE A 140 10.78 22.71 27.99
N GLU A 141 9.77 22.38 28.80
CA GLU A 141 9.66 22.87 30.19
C GLU A 141 10.82 22.44 31.10
N LYS A 142 11.40 21.27 30.84
CA LYS A 142 12.53 20.72 31.60
C LYS A 142 13.90 21.10 31.04
N ASP A 143 13.95 21.89 29.96
CA ASP A 143 15.19 22.19 29.22
C ASP A 143 15.94 20.92 28.75
N ASP A 144 15.20 19.87 28.37
CA ASP A 144 15.72 18.55 28.00
C ASP A 144 15.72 18.31 26.49
N ILE A 145 16.77 18.78 25.81
CA ILE A 145 16.92 18.62 24.34
C ILE A 145 17.20 17.17 23.92
N GLU A 146 17.91 16.40 24.74
CA GLU A 146 18.18 14.99 24.43
C GLU A 146 16.91 14.15 24.58
N GLY A 147 16.08 14.44 25.59
CA GLY A 147 14.74 13.88 25.71
C GLY A 147 13.88 14.20 24.50
N LEU A 148 13.82 15.47 24.07
CA LEU A 148 13.05 15.88 22.89
C LEU A 148 13.50 15.14 21.62
N MET A 149 14.81 15.08 21.39
CA MET A 149 15.39 14.42 20.21
C MET A 149 15.24 12.89 20.26
N SER A 150 14.94 12.33 21.42
CA SER A 150 14.69 10.90 21.63
C SER A 150 13.21 10.52 21.58
N ILE A 151 12.28 11.48 21.41
CA ILE A 151 10.85 11.19 21.24
C ILE A 151 10.67 10.37 19.97
N TYR A 152 10.11 9.17 20.10
CA TYR A 152 9.84 8.27 18.98
C TYR A 152 8.44 8.49 18.41
N THR A 153 8.37 8.43 17.08
CA THR A 153 7.12 8.52 16.34
C THR A 153 6.51 7.14 16.11
N ASP A 154 5.20 7.11 15.91
CA ASP A 154 4.46 5.89 15.63
C ASP A 154 4.37 5.64 14.12
N ALA A 155 4.83 4.45 13.69
CA ALA A 155 4.84 4.06 12.28
C ALA A 155 3.44 4.05 11.63
N ARG A 156 2.35 4.08 12.41
CA ARG A 156 0.98 4.23 11.91
C ARG A 156 0.71 5.57 11.24
N ILE A 157 1.42 6.63 11.61
CA ILE A 157 1.25 7.99 11.06
C ILE A 157 2.49 8.52 10.33
N THR A 158 3.68 8.04 10.69
CA THR A 158 4.96 8.46 10.08
C THR A 158 5.54 7.41 9.12
N HIS A 159 4.81 6.33 8.80
CA HIS A 159 5.28 5.15 8.03
C HIS A 159 6.54 4.43 8.53
N ARG A 160 7.18 4.96 9.58
CA ARG A 160 8.41 4.50 10.18
C ARG A 160 8.47 5.00 11.62
N SER A 161 8.85 4.12 12.54
CA SER A 161 9.06 4.49 13.94
C SER A 161 10.51 4.92 14.14
N GLU A 162 10.75 6.24 14.06
CA GLU A 162 12.05 6.86 14.32
C GLU A 162 11.91 8.01 15.31
N SER A 163 13.04 8.47 15.85
CA SER A 163 13.08 9.59 16.77
C SER A 163 13.04 10.95 16.04
N LEU A 164 12.64 12.02 16.73
CA LEU A 164 12.71 13.38 16.19
C LEU A 164 14.11 13.74 15.69
N ARG A 165 15.18 13.21 16.32
CA ARG A 165 16.56 13.38 15.84
C ARG A 165 16.76 12.92 14.40
N TYR A 166 16.16 11.78 14.03
CA TYR A 166 16.23 11.27 12.66
C TYR A 166 15.57 12.26 11.70
N PHE A 167 14.32 12.66 11.97
CA PHE A 167 13.57 13.54 11.08
C PHE A 167 14.21 14.93 10.92
N PHE A 168 14.71 15.52 12.00
CA PHE A 168 15.38 16.82 11.92
C PHE A 168 16.71 16.77 11.15
N ASN A 169 17.44 15.65 11.17
CA ASN A 169 18.74 15.55 10.49
C ASN A 169 18.69 14.89 9.11
N HIS A 170 17.56 14.35 8.71
CA HIS A 170 17.43 13.64 7.44
C HIS A 170 17.17 14.62 6.28
N GLU A 171 17.98 14.52 5.22
CA GLU A 171 17.99 15.51 4.12
C GLU A 171 16.64 15.63 3.39
N SER A 172 15.87 14.54 3.28
CA SER A 172 14.53 14.59 2.66
C SER A 172 13.50 15.44 3.40
N TYR A 173 13.76 15.82 4.66
CA TYR A 173 12.86 16.69 5.42
C TYR A 173 13.44 18.09 5.63
N LYS A 174 14.77 18.21 5.66
CA LYS A 174 15.51 19.48 5.84
C LYS A 174 14.94 20.33 6.98
N TYR A 175 14.90 19.74 8.18
CA TYR A 175 14.35 20.36 9.39
C TYR A 175 12.85 20.71 9.32
N GLY A 176 12.12 20.17 8.35
CA GLY A 176 10.73 20.48 8.06
C GLY A 176 10.56 21.41 6.86
N TYR A 177 11.61 21.88 6.20
CA TYR A 177 11.48 22.80 5.07
C TYR A 177 11.01 22.13 3.78
N GLU A 178 11.53 20.93 3.43
CA GLU A 178 11.15 20.26 2.16
C GLU A 178 9.65 19.97 2.05
N PRO A 179 8.94 19.55 3.12
CA PRO A 179 7.48 19.38 3.07
C PRO A 179 6.65 20.63 2.78
N LEU A 180 7.23 21.83 2.81
CA LEU A 180 6.54 23.08 2.44
C LEU A 180 6.47 23.29 0.92
N GLY A 181 7.25 22.53 0.12
CA GLY A 181 7.57 22.85 -1.28
C GLY A 181 6.59 22.37 -2.36
N PHE A 182 5.43 21.82 -1.99
CA PHE A 182 4.42 21.33 -2.97
C PHE A 182 3.24 22.28 -3.21
N PHE A 183 3.06 23.28 -2.34
CA PHE A 183 2.21 24.44 -2.60
C PHE A 183 3.11 25.62 -3.07
N ASP A 184 2.60 26.58 -3.87
CA ASP A 184 3.27 27.85 -4.22
C ASP A 184 3.14 28.67 -2.94
N ASN A 185 3.84 28.19 -1.91
CA ASN A 185 4.04 28.89 -0.69
C ASN A 185 4.85 30.11 -1.11
N PRO A 186 4.29 31.33 -0.98
CA PRO A 186 4.96 32.55 -1.42
C PRO A 186 6.31 32.79 -0.71
N LEU A 187 6.63 32.00 0.33
CA LEU A 187 7.93 32.00 1.02
C LEU A 187 8.95 30.99 0.47
N VAL A 188 8.50 29.92 -0.20
CA VAL A 188 9.36 29.00 -0.99
C VAL A 188 9.56 29.57 -2.40
N GLU A 189 8.52 30.18 -2.98
CA GLU A 189 8.68 31.06 -4.14
C GLU A 189 9.72 32.13 -3.86
N LYS A 190 9.80 32.70 -2.64
CA LYS A 190 10.83 33.65 -2.21
C LYS A 190 12.29 33.20 -2.30
N GLU A 191 12.57 31.90 -2.47
CA GLU A 191 13.94 31.42 -2.67
C GLU A 191 14.22 31.00 -4.12
N ASN A 192 13.17 30.71 -4.90
CA ASN A 192 13.23 30.80 -6.36
C ASN A 192 13.15 32.27 -6.85
N GLU A 193 12.76 33.20 -5.97
CA GLU A 193 12.98 34.64 -6.10
C GLU A 193 14.45 34.97 -5.79
N LEU A 194 15.35 34.47 -6.63
CA LEU A 194 16.35 35.40 -7.13
C LEU A 194 15.59 36.45 -7.96
N GLU A 195 15.06 37.42 -7.20
CA GLU A 195 14.52 38.71 -7.58
C GLU A 195 13.17 38.67 -8.35
N GLU A 196 12.06 38.60 -7.62
CA GLU A 196 10.77 39.07 -8.16
C GLU A 196 10.93 40.55 -8.52
N VAL A 197 11.17 40.80 -9.79
CA VAL A 197 11.27 42.10 -10.39
C VAL A 197 9.96 42.39 -11.12
N GLU A 198 9.31 43.48 -10.73
CA GLU A 198 8.07 43.92 -11.37
C GLU A 198 8.45 44.92 -12.47
N ILE A 199 8.18 44.58 -13.72
CA ILE A 199 8.32 45.49 -14.86
C ILE A 199 6.94 46.09 -15.15
N PHE A 200 6.84 47.42 -15.08
CA PHE A 200 5.61 48.13 -15.44
C PHE A 200 5.91 49.43 -16.20
N ARG A 201 4.86 50.06 -16.74
CA ARG A 201 4.98 51.33 -17.46
C ARG A 201 4.47 52.49 -16.61
N GLU A 202 5.29 53.53 -16.46
CA GLU A 202 4.91 54.80 -15.83
C GLU A 202 5.33 55.97 -16.74
N ASN A 203 4.40 56.90 -17.02
CA ASN A 203 4.62 58.05 -17.91
C ASN A 203 5.19 57.70 -19.31
N GLY A 204 4.85 56.51 -19.83
CA GLY A 204 5.33 56.04 -21.14
C GLY A 204 6.77 55.50 -21.15
N LYS A 205 7.36 55.27 -19.97
CA LYS A 205 8.69 54.65 -19.79
C LYS A 205 8.55 53.36 -19.00
N ALA A 206 9.45 52.40 -19.26
CA ALA A 206 9.52 51.16 -18.50
C ALA A 206 10.23 51.38 -17.16
N VAL A 207 9.69 50.79 -16.10
CA VAL A 207 10.19 50.87 -14.73
C VAL A 207 10.40 49.46 -14.22
N LEU A 208 11.62 49.18 -13.75
CA LEU A 208 11.95 47.98 -13.01
C LEU A 208 11.83 48.28 -11.52
N LYS A 209 11.05 47.48 -10.80
CA LYS A 209 10.91 47.58 -9.35
C LYS A 209 11.38 46.29 -8.70
N THR A 210 12.43 46.43 -7.88
CA THR A 210 12.99 45.36 -7.05
C THR A 210 12.45 45.45 -5.61
N LYS A 211 12.46 44.34 -4.85
CA LYS A 211 12.07 44.34 -3.42
C LYS A 211 12.91 45.28 -2.53
N ALA A 212 14.08 45.73 -3.01
CA ALA A 212 14.94 46.71 -2.33
C ALA A 212 14.54 48.19 -2.57
N ASN A 213 13.38 48.47 -3.17
CA ASN A 213 12.96 49.83 -3.57
C ASN A 213 14.00 50.53 -4.49
N VAL A 214 14.74 49.78 -5.30
CA VAL A 214 15.48 50.39 -6.41
C VAL A 214 14.44 50.78 -7.46
N THR A 215 13.97 52.02 -7.34
CA THR A 215 13.23 52.70 -8.39
C THR A 215 14.30 53.12 -9.40
N LEU A 216 14.55 52.31 -10.43
CA LEU A 216 15.33 52.78 -11.57
C LEU A 216 14.61 54.04 -12.08
N SER A 217 15.28 55.18 -11.98
CA SER A 217 14.77 56.44 -12.48
C SER A 217 14.39 56.29 -13.95
N LEU A 218 13.11 56.52 -14.27
CA LEU A 218 12.41 56.64 -15.56
C LEU A 218 13.29 56.91 -16.82
N VAL A 219 14.15 55.97 -17.23
CA VAL A 219 15.16 56.22 -18.28
C VAL A 219 14.92 55.37 -19.54
N TYR A 220 14.41 54.15 -19.43
CA TYR A 220 14.26 53.22 -20.56
C TYR A 220 12.88 53.32 -21.22
N ASP A 221 12.86 53.18 -22.55
CA ASP A 221 11.62 53.09 -23.33
C ASP A 221 10.94 51.72 -23.13
N GLU A 222 11.74 50.66 -23.01
CA GLU A 222 11.28 49.28 -22.86
C GLU A 222 12.29 48.43 -22.06
N ILE A 223 11.78 47.48 -21.28
CA ILE A 223 12.53 46.44 -20.56
C ILE A 223 11.77 45.15 -20.85
N TRP A 224 12.45 44.13 -21.40
CA TRP A 224 11.88 42.80 -21.59
C TRP A 224 11.94 42.00 -20.29
N ASP A 225 11.10 40.99 -20.17
CA ASP A 225 11.06 40.15 -18.97
C ASP A 225 12.38 39.37 -18.79
N PHE A 226 12.71 39.04 -17.54
CA PHE A 226 13.79 38.11 -17.26
C PHE A 226 13.29 36.70 -17.56
N GLU A 227 13.95 35.99 -18.47
CA GLU A 227 13.66 34.57 -18.64
C GLU A 227 13.87 33.81 -17.32
N ARG A 228 13.12 32.73 -17.11
CA ARG A 228 13.03 31.98 -15.84
C ARG A 228 14.39 31.69 -15.19
N ASP A 229 15.40 31.43 -16.03
CA ASP A 229 16.75 31.04 -15.61
C ASP A 229 17.84 32.08 -15.99
N SER A 230 17.45 33.28 -16.45
CA SER A 230 18.38 34.35 -16.83
C SER A 230 18.51 35.44 -15.76
N GLU A 231 19.74 35.92 -15.54
CA GLU A 231 20.06 37.03 -14.63
C GLU A 231 20.07 38.41 -15.33
N LEU A 232 19.89 38.42 -16.65
CA LEU A 232 19.94 39.62 -17.49
C LEU A 232 18.65 39.78 -18.31
N ALA A 233 18.20 41.02 -18.47
CA ALA A 233 17.09 41.39 -19.33
C ALA A 233 17.53 42.40 -20.39
N VAL A 234 16.97 42.28 -21.60
CA VAL A 234 17.15 43.25 -22.68
C VAL A 234 16.47 44.57 -22.32
N VAL A 235 17.12 45.69 -22.63
CA VAL A 235 16.56 47.03 -22.44
C VAL A 235 16.74 47.89 -23.66
N MET A 236 15.78 48.78 -23.90
CA MET A 236 15.83 49.74 -25.00
C MET A 236 15.66 51.17 -24.51
N LYS A 237 16.44 52.08 -25.10
CA LYS A 237 16.27 53.52 -24.99
C LYS A 237 16.76 54.21 -26.26
N ASP A 238 15.98 55.16 -26.78
CA ASP A 238 16.32 55.95 -27.97
C ASP A 238 16.67 55.06 -29.20
N ASN A 239 16.01 53.89 -29.31
CA ASN A 239 16.26 52.81 -30.30
C ASN A 239 17.62 52.10 -30.19
N PHE A 240 18.32 52.23 -29.06
CA PHE A 240 19.50 51.44 -28.76
C PHE A 240 19.20 50.42 -27.67
N PHE A 241 19.81 49.25 -27.80
CA PHE A 241 19.60 48.10 -26.93
C PHE A 241 20.84 47.81 -26.07
N GLY A 242 20.61 47.33 -24.86
CA GLY A 242 21.61 46.94 -23.87
C GLY A 242 21.01 45.90 -22.91
N TYR A 243 21.68 45.64 -21.79
CA TYR A 243 21.21 44.66 -20.81
C TYR A 243 21.38 45.17 -19.38
N LEU A 244 20.36 44.95 -18.56
CA LEU A 244 20.41 45.17 -17.12
C LEU A 244 20.37 43.85 -16.35
N ASN A 245 20.92 43.84 -15.14
CA ASN A 245 20.70 42.75 -14.21
C ASN A 245 19.44 42.99 -13.37
N LYS A 246 19.01 41.97 -12.64
CA LYS A 246 17.82 42.04 -11.78
C LYS A 246 17.90 43.15 -10.71
N LYS A 247 19.11 43.59 -10.33
CA LYS A 247 19.34 44.74 -9.42
C LYS A 247 19.11 46.11 -10.08
N GLY A 248 18.82 46.14 -11.37
CA GLY A 248 18.68 47.37 -12.16
C GLY A 248 19.99 48.04 -12.54
N GLU A 249 21.12 47.32 -12.47
CA GLU A 249 22.41 47.81 -12.92
C GLU A 249 22.57 47.53 -14.41
N GLU A 250 22.97 48.54 -15.19
CA GLU A 250 23.35 48.36 -16.59
C GLU A 250 24.64 47.53 -16.66
N VAL A 251 24.53 46.28 -17.08
CA VAL A 251 25.66 45.35 -17.23
C VAL A 251 26.30 45.52 -18.62
N ILE A 252 25.46 45.74 -19.63
CA ILE A 252 25.88 45.97 -21.01
C ILE A 252 25.25 47.28 -21.50
N PRO A 253 26.04 48.27 -21.92
CA PRO A 253 25.52 49.57 -22.33
C PRO A 253 24.54 49.52 -23.51
N LEU A 254 23.65 50.51 -23.57
CA LEU A 254 22.75 50.78 -24.70
C LEU A 254 23.56 51.20 -25.95
N MET A 255 24.07 50.22 -26.70
CA MET A 255 24.94 50.47 -27.85
C MET A 255 24.56 49.69 -29.11
N TYR A 256 23.66 48.71 -28.98
CA TYR A 256 23.25 47.85 -30.08
C TYR A 256 22.04 48.41 -30.81
N GLU A 257 21.94 48.14 -32.12
CA GLU A 257 20.76 48.45 -32.92
C GLU A 257 19.62 47.46 -32.65
N ASP A 258 19.94 46.27 -32.14
CA ASP A 258 19.02 45.20 -31.76
C ASP A 258 19.71 44.20 -30.81
N ALA A 259 18.96 43.51 -29.95
CA ALA A 259 19.48 42.56 -28.97
C ALA A 259 18.43 41.50 -28.60
N TYR A 260 18.88 40.25 -28.42
CA TYR A 260 18.05 39.09 -28.05
C TYR A 260 18.43 38.60 -26.65
N ASP A 261 17.54 37.84 -26.02
CA ASP A 261 17.77 37.30 -24.68
C ASP A 261 18.99 36.38 -24.59
N PHE A 262 19.56 36.27 -23.39
CA PHE A 262 20.68 35.37 -23.12
C PHE A 262 20.18 33.93 -22.94
N GLU A 263 20.68 33.04 -23.79
CA GLU A 263 20.42 31.61 -23.73
C GLU A 263 21.54 30.88 -22.97
N PHE A 264 21.19 29.86 -22.16
CA PHE A 264 22.15 29.10 -21.35
C PHE A 264 22.49 27.74 -21.98
N GLU A 265 23.76 27.56 -22.34
CA GLU A 265 24.31 26.27 -22.78
C GLU A 265 24.83 25.48 -21.58
N ILE A 266 24.34 24.25 -21.37
CA ILE A 266 24.83 23.35 -20.32
C ILE A 266 26.02 22.55 -20.85
N GLU A 267 27.18 22.70 -20.21
CA GLU A 267 28.38 21.92 -20.53
C GLU A 267 28.49 20.64 -19.69
N LYS A 268 28.04 20.71 -18.43
CA LYS A 268 28.15 19.62 -17.45
C LYS A 268 27.15 19.78 -16.31
N TRP A 269 26.70 18.67 -15.74
CA TRP A 269 26.03 18.66 -14.42
C TRP A 269 27.01 18.37 -13.27
N GLU A 270 26.95 19.18 -12.22
CA GLU A 270 27.71 18.97 -11.00
C GLU A 270 26.88 18.14 -10.00
N ALA A 271 27.27 16.87 -9.80
CA ALA A 271 26.51 15.92 -9.00
C ALA A 271 26.40 16.31 -7.52
N ASP A 272 27.41 17.00 -6.98
CA ASP A 272 27.47 17.36 -5.56
C ASP A 272 26.57 18.57 -5.23
N THR A 273 26.31 19.45 -6.21
CA THR A 273 25.53 20.68 -6.03
C THR A 273 24.16 20.63 -6.72
N ASN A 274 23.94 19.63 -7.58
CA ASN A 274 22.75 19.47 -8.42
C ASN A 274 22.48 20.72 -9.28
N GLN A 275 23.54 21.43 -9.71
CA GLN A 275 23.46 22.62 -10.55
C GLN A 275 24.13 22.40 -11.91
N PRO A 276 23.57 22.97 -13.00
CA PRO A 276 24.20 22.92 -14.31
C PRO A 276 25.35 23.93 -14.39
N ILE A 277 26.50 23.49 -14.91
CA ILE A 277 27.63 24.33 -15.26
C ILE A 277 27.56 24.59 -16.76
N GLY A 278 27.62 25.87 -17.14
CA GLY A 278 27.33 26.28 -18.51
C GLY A 278 27.77 27.71 -18.84
N LYS A 279 27.30 28.21 -19.98
CA LYS A 279 27.68 29.52 -20.54
C LYS A 279 26.47 30.25 -21.11
N TYR A 280 26.43 31.58 -20.92
CA TYR A 280 25.38 32.44 -21.48
C TYR A 280 25.78 33.01 -22.84
N ARG A 281 24.85 33.05 -23.79
CA ARG A 281 25.07 33.56 -25.15
C ARG A 281 23.89 34.40 -25.62
N ALA A 282 24.16 35.58 -26.18
CA ALA A 282 23.12 36.44 -26.76
C ALA A 282 23.48 36.96 -28.15
N THR A 283 22.49 36.97 -29.04
CA THR A 283 22.62 37.58 -30.37
C THR A 283 22.39 39.08 -30.28
N VAL A 284 23.27 39.87 -30.90
CA VAL A 284 23.16 41.33 -30.97
C VAL A 284 23.43 41.86 -32.36
N LYS A 285 22.88 43.03 -32.68
CA LYS A 285 23.03 43.70 -33.96
C LYS A 285 23.73 45.06 -33.81
N LEU A 286 24.73 45.31 -34.65
CA LEU A 286 25.41 46.60 -34.75
C LEU A 286 25.83 46.86 -36.19
N ASN A 287 25.66 48.09 -36.69
CA ASN A 287 25.94 48.44 -38.08
C ASN A 287 25.23 47.53 -39.09
N GLN A 288 23.97 47.19 -38.83
CA GLN A 288 23.15 46.29 -39.65
C GLN A 288 23.65 44.84 -39.75
N LYS A 289 24.58 44.42 -38.89
CA LYS A 289 25.13 43.06 -38.88
C LYS A 289 24.99 42.42 -37.50
N PHE A 290 24.74 41.12 -37.48
CA PHE A 290 24.56 40.31 -36.29
C PHE A 290 25.86 39.63 -35.84
N GLY A 291 26.04 39.52 -34.52
CA GLY A 291 27.12 38.80 -33.86
C GLY A 291 26.65 38.18 -32.55
N LEU A 292 27.56 37.47 -31.87
CA LEU A 292 27.32 36.77 -30.61
C LEU A 292 28.18 37.39 -29.51
N ILE A 293 27.58 37.67 -28.35
CA ILE A 293 28.28 38.16 -27.17
C ILE A 293 28.09 37.24 -25.96
N ASP A 294 29.00 37.34 -25.00
CA ASP A 294 28.86 36.77 -23.66
C ASP A 294 28.27 37.79 -22.67
N GLU A 295 28.03 37.36 -21.43
CA GLU A 295 27.45 38.19 -20.36
C GLU A 295 28.34 39.38 -19.94
N LYS A 296 29.59 39.43 -20.42
CA LYS A 296 30.58 40.50 -20.18
C LYS A 296 30.74 41.42 -21.39
N ASN A 297 29.83 41.30 -22.36
CA ASN A 297 29.87 42.02 -23.63
C ASN A 297 31.08 41.71 -24.51
N GLN A 298 31.72 40.55 -24.34
CA GLN A 298 32.81 40.10 -25.20
C GLN A 298 32.23 39.51 -26.48
N CYS A 299 32.70 40.00 -27.62
CA CYS A 299 32.31 39.50 -28.93
C CYS A 299 32.91 38.12 -29.18
N ILE A 300 32.07 37.08 -29.12
CA ILE A 300 32.42 35.69 -29.42
C ILE A 300 32.37 35.45 -30.94
N VAL A 301 31.25 35.83 -31.57
CA VAL A 301 31.09 35.80 -33.04
C VAL A 301 31.05 37.24 -33.57
N PRO A 302 31.93 37.63 -34.50
CA PRO A 302 31.96 38.99 -35.06
C PRO A 302 30.63 39.45 -35.66
N MET A 303 30.31 40.74 -35.51
CA MET A 303 29.12 41.39 -36.09
C MET A 303 29.29 41.62 -37.60
N VAL A 304 29.32 40.54 -38.37
CA VAL A 304 29.52 40.56 -39.83
C VAL A 304 28.41 39.82 -40.59
N TRP A 305 27.51 39.15 -39.88
CA TRP A 305 26.48 38.28 -40.45
C TRP A 305 25.20 39.06 -40.76
N ASP A 306 24.51 38.71 -41.84
CA ASP A 306 23.23 39.32 -42.21
C ASP A 306 22.09 38.86 -41.29
N ASN A 307 22.21 37.67 -40.71
CA ASN A 307 21.32 37.13 -39.69
C ASN A 307 22.07 36.10 -38.82
N LEU A 308 21.68 35.92 -37.57
CA LEU A 308 22.23 34.93 -36.64
C LEU A 308 21.11 34.42 -35.72
N LEU A 309 20.79 33.12 -35.77
CA LEU A 309 19.68 32.54 -35.01
C LEU A 309 20.15 31.41 -34.09
N ILE A 310 19.63 31.37 -32.86
CA ILE A 310 19.99 30.38 -31.83
C ILE A 310 18.99 29.22 -31.83
N ARG A 311 19.48 27.97 -31.74
CA ARG A 311 18.63 26.78 -31.53
C ARG A 311 19.29 25.82 -30.55
N ASN A 312 18.45 25.15 -29.76
CA ASN A 312 18.90 24.00 -28.98
C ASN A 312 19.34 22.87 -29.91
N ALA A 313 20.49 22.28 -29.61
CA ALA A 313 20.97 21.04 -30.19
C ALA A 313 19.95 19.91 -29.92
N PRO A 314 19.99 18.81 -30.69
CA PRO A 314 19.03 17.74 -30.52
C PRO A 314 19.17 17.11 -29.13
N TYR A 315 18.06 16.63 -28.57
CA TYR A 315 17.88 16.14 -27.17
C TYR A 315 18.85 15.03 -26.73
N ASP A 316 19.62 14.45 -27.66
CA ASP A 316 20.56 13.35 -27.42
C ASP A 316 21.99 13.79 -27.08
N ALA A 317 22.25 15.10 -27.01
CA ALA A 317 23.44 15.59 -26.31
C ALA A 317 23.27 15.30 -24.81
N GLN A 318 24.32 14.80 -24.15
CA GLN A 318 24.31 14.54 -22.70
C GLN A 318 23.83 15.76 -21.88
N TYR A 319 23.97 16.96 -22.45
CA TYR A 319 23.56 18.25 -21.92
C TYR A 319 23.01 19.15 -23.04
N GLN A 320 22.17 20.12 -22.70
CA GLN A 320 21.62 21.11 -23.64
C GLN A 320 22.75 21.94 -24.27
N LYS A 321 22.99 21.75 -25.58
CA LYS A 321 23.94 22.55 -26.36
C LYS A 321 23.22 23.56 -27.23
N LEU A 322 23.86 24.67 -27.57
CA LEU A 322 23.33 25.69 -28.48
C LEU A 322 24.04 25.62 -29.84
N LEU A 323 23.28 25.77 -30.92
CA LEU A 323 23.75 25.89 -32.28
C LEU A 323 23.29 27.22 -32.88
N PHE A 324 24.18 27.85 -33.64
CA PHE A 324 23.97 29.19 -34.18
C PHE A 324 23.94 29.17 -35.70
N PHE A 325 22.81 29.53 -36.28
CA PHE A 325 22.60 29.56 -37.72
C PHE A 325 22.95 30.95 -38.26
N ALA A 326 24.17 31.08 -38.79
CA ALA A 326 24.67 32.35 -39.29
C ALA A 326 24.43 32.46 -40.81
N LYS A 327 23.85 33.59 -41.25
CA LYS A 327 23.59 33.89 -42.66
C LYS A 327 24.56 34.96 -43.16
N ASN A 328 25.16 34.72 -44.31
CA ASN A 328 25.87 35.75 -45.06
C ASN A 328 25.42 35.70 -46.53
N GLU A 329 24.97 36.84 -47.04
CA GLU A 329 24.32 37.01 -48.33
C GLU A 329 23.11 36.07 -48.51
N SER A 330 23.32 34.93 -49.18
CA SER A 330 22.31 33.94 -49.54
C SER A 330 22.61 32.53 -49.02
N LYS A 331 23.63 32.35 -48.16
CA LYS A 331 24.00 31.04 -47.62
C LYS A 331 24.03 31.07 -46.08
N TYR A 332 23.71 29.93 -45.48
CA TYR A 332 23.79 29.69 -44.05
C TYR A 332 24.96 28.76 -43.72
N CYS A 333 25.59 28.99 -42.58
CA CYS A 333 26.44 28.04 -41.87
C CYS A 333 25.85 27.74 -40.48
N ILE A 334 26.39 26.72 -39.81
CA ILE A 334 26.07 26.39 -38.42
C ILE A 334 27.35 26.57 -37.60
N LEU A 335 27.28 27.38 -36.56
CA LEU A 335 28.36 27.63 -35.62
C LEU A 335 28.03 26.98 -34.26
N ASP A 336 29.06 26.60 -33.51
CA ASP A 336 28.92 26.27 -32.08
C ASP A 336 28.86 27.54 -31.20
N SER A 337 28.67 27.36 -29.90
CA SER A 337 28.63 28.45 -28.89
C SER A 337 29.92 29.23 -28.71
N GLU A 338 31.03 28.76 -29.28
CA GLU A 338 32.32 29.45 -29.31
C GLU A 338 32.59 30.11 -30.67
N GLY A 339 31.65 29.99 -31.61
CA GLY A 339 31.75 30.57 -32.96
C GLY A 339 32.54 29.72 -33.95
N ASN A 340 32.89 28.48 -33.64
CA ASN A 340 33.54 27.57 -34.58
C ASN A 340 32.52 27.02 -35.58
N GLU A 341 32.94 26.86 -36.83
CA GLU A 341 32.10 26.27 -37.88
C GLU A 341 31.81 24.78 -37.58
N SER A 342 30.60 24.50 -37.11
CA SER A 342 30.06 23.14 -36.98
C SER A 342 29.55 22.60 -38.33
N TYR A 343 29.13 23.49 -39.23
CA TYR A 343 28.77 23.17 -40.62
C TYR A 343 29.13 24.34 -41.55
N PRO A 344 29.76 24.09 -42.72
CA PRO A 344 30.25 25.15 -43.60
C PRO A 344 29.13 26.01 -44.22
N PRO A 345 29.44 27.23 -44.73
CA PRO A 345 28.48 28.17 -45.33
C PRO A 345 28.02 27.76 -46.73
N VAL A 346 27.38 26.58 -46.83
CA VAL A 346 26.91 25.99 -48.09
C VAL A 346 25.40 25.82 -48.16
N ILE A 347 24.68 25.99 -47.04
CA ILE A 347 23.24 25.78 -46.95
C ILE A 347 22.51 26.92 -47.66
N VAL A 348 21.72 26.60 -48.69
CA VAL A 348 20.95 27.58 -49.47
C VAL A 348 19.58 27.82 -48.86
N SER A 349 18.92 26.77 -48.39
CA SER A 349 17.61 26.84 -47.73
C SER A 349 17.37 25.65 -46.81
N PHE A 350 16.41 25.82 -45.90
CA PHE A 350 15.87 24.77 -45.03
C PHE A 350 14.51 24.32 -45.59
N LEU A 351 14.23 23.02 -45.48
CA LEU A 351 13.02 22.39 -46.01
C LEU A 351 12.14 21.88 -44.86
N ASN A 352 10.83 22.01 -45.03
CA ASN A 352 9.85 21.51 -44.04
C ASN A 352 9.47 20.05 -44.36
N GLY A 353 9.40 19.20 -43.34
CA GLY A 353 9.15 17.76 -43.48
C GLY A 353 7.80 17.37 -44.07
N GLU A 354 6.81 18.27 -44.09
CA GLU A 354 5.46 17.99 -44.62
C GLU A 354 5.20 18.55 -46.03
N SER A 355 6.02 19.50 -46.49
CA SER A 355 5.96 20.07 -47.83
C SER A 355 7.35 20.54 -48.27
N GLU A 356 7.78 20.18 -49.48
CA GLU A 356 9.04 20.66 -50.13
C GLU A 356 9.08 22.20 -50.36
N THR A 357 8.22 22.96 -49.68
CA THR A 357 8.23 24.40 -49.65
C THR A 357 9.51 24.89 -48.98
N GLU A 358 10.34 25.60 -49.74
CA GLU A 358 11.52 26.29 -49.23
C GLU A 358 11.07 27.36 -48.23
N GLN A 359 11.57 27.27 -46.99
CA GLN A 359 11.41 28.33 -46.00
C GLN A 359 12.63 29.23 -46.01
N THR A 360 12.40 30.55 -46.08
CA THR A 360 13.47 31.55 -46.17
C THR A 360 14.10 31.90 -44.82
N GLU A 361 13.49 31.51 -43.70
CA GLU A 361 13.98 31.82 -42.35
C GLU A 361 13.92 30.58 -41.42
N PRO A 362 15.01 30.28 -40.67
CA PRO A 362 15.07 29.16 -39.71
C PRO A 362 14.07 29.22 -38.55
N GLU A 363 13.35 30.33 -38.38
CA GLU A 363 12.30 30.57 -37.37
C GLU A 363 11.08 29.67 -37.54
N GLU A 364 10.84 29.15 -38.73
CA GLU A 364 9.66 28.33 -39.03
C GLU A 364 9.94 26.82 -39.16
N VAL A 365 11.18 26.34 -38.95
CA VAL A 365 11.52 24.92 -39.15
C VAL A 365 11.08 24.10 -37.93
N PRO A 366 9.95 23.35 -38.00
CA PRO A 366 9.43 22.65 -36.84
C PRO A 366 10.32 21.44 -36.51
N GLY A 367 10.66 21.26 -35.24
CA GLY A 367 11.20 20.01 -34.74
C GLY A 367 12.65 19.72 -35.16
N PHE A 368 13.60 20.43 -34.54
CA PHE A 368 15.03 20.09 -34.52
C PHE A 368 15.32 18.76 -33.76
N TYR A 369 14.44 17.77 -33.89
CA TYR A 369 14.60 16.42 -33.39
C TYR A 369 15.33 15.58 -34.45
N ASN A 370 16.67 15.74 -34.51
CA ASN A 370 17.60 14.90 -35.29
C ASN A 370 17.47 14.91 -36.83
N ARG A 371 16.74 15.86 -37.42
CA ARG A 371 16.37 15.83 -38.86
C ARG A 371 16.30 17.20 -39.50
N LEU A 372 17.43 17.88 -39.60
CA LEU A 372 17.47 19.15 -40.33
C LEU A 372 17.55 18.86 -41.83
N TRP A 373 16.45 19.07 -42.57
CA TRP A 373 16.42 18.90 -44.02
C TRP A 373 16.95 20.17 -44.69
N ILE A 374 18.10 20.04 -45.36
CA ILE A 374 18.79 21.17 -45.99
C ILE A 374 18.94 20.98 -47.49
N LYS A 375 19.06 22.11 -48.18
CA LYS A 375 19.42 22.18 -49.60
C LYS A 375 20.79 22.82 -49.77
N GLU A 376 21.68 22.11 -50.45
CA GLU A 376 22.96 22.62 -50.93
C GLU A 376 22.95 22.60 -52.47
N GLU A 377 22.98 23.78 -53.08
CA GLU A 377 22.95 23.95 -54.55
C GLU A 377 21.86 23.11 -55.26
N ASN A 378 22.23 21.94 -55.80
CA ASN A 378 21.38 21.03 -56.57
C ASN A 378 21.04 19.72 -55.82
N GLN A 379 21.35 19.62 -54.53
CA GLN A 379 21.10 18.42 -53.73
C GLN A 379 20.36 18.77 -52.44
N THR A 380 19.52 17.84 -51.99
CA THR A 380 18.84 17.93 -50.70
C THR A 380 19.15 16.69 -49.89
N TYR A 381 19.47 16.89 -48.62
CA TYR A 381 19.76 15.81 -47.69
C TYR A 381 19.47 16.26 -46.26
N TYR A 382 19.42 15.31 -45.34
CA TYR A 382 19.19 15.56 -43.93
C TYR A 382 20.53 15.62 -43.19
N LEU A 383 20.63 16.44 -42.14
CA LEU A 383 21.74 16.38 -41.19
C LEU A 383 21.34 15.54 -39.99
N ASN A 384 22.18 14.58 -39.62
CA ASN A 384 21.99 13.75 -38.42
C ASN A 384 22.41 14.51 -37.15
N HIS A 385 22.32 13.85 -35.98
CA HIS A 385 22.68 14.44 -34.68
C HIS A 385 24.14 14.91 -34.55
N LEU A 386 25.03 14.43 -35.44
CA LEU A 386 26.44 14.87 -35.53
C LEU A 386 26.65 15.92 -36.65
N LEU A 387 25.57 16.48 -37.19
CA LEU A 387 25.55 17.39 -38.33
C LEU A 387 26.19 16.80 -39.60
N GLN A 388 26.08 15.48 -39.80
CA GLN A 388 26.57 14.80 -41.00
C GLN A 388 25.44 14.55 -42.02
N PRO A 389 25.67 14.77 -43.33
CA PRO A 389 24.71 14.50 -44.40
C PRO A 389 24.27 13.03 -44.50
N PHE A 390 22.96 12.79 -44.58
CA PHE A 390 22.36 11.49 -44.87
C PHE A 390 21.04 11.61 -45.65
N ALA A 391 20.53 10.49 -46.15
CA ALA A 391 19.28 10.39 -46.90
C ALA A 391 19.25 11.26 -48.18
N HIS A 392 20.32 11.22 -48.98
CA HIS A 392 20.40 11.90 -50.28
C HIS A 392 19.27 11.42 -51.21
N ASP A 393 18.49 12.37 -51.75
CA ASP A 393 17.35 12.10 -52.67
C ASP A 393 16.28 11.15 -52.10
N LEU A 394 16.16 11.08 -50.77
CA LEU A 394 15.15 10.31 -50.06
C LEU A 394 14.23 11.23 -49.24
N VAL A 395 12.96 10.84 -49.12
CA VAL A 395 11.98 11.54 -48.26
C VAL A 395 11.74 10.70 -47.02
N ILE A 396 12.03 11.24 -45.84
CA ILE A 396 11.79 10.56 -44.57
C ILE A 396 10.29 10.56 -44.25
N ALA A 397 9.71 9.38 -44.01
CA ALA A 397 8.26 9.21 -43.85
C ALA A 397 7.79 9.10 -42.39
N GLU A 398 8.61 8.56 -41.47
CA GLU A 398 8.27 8.43 -40.03
C GLU A 398 9.48 8.79 -39.16
N ALA A 399 9.23 9.13 -37.88
CA ALA A 399 10.23 9.42 -36.83
C ALA A 399 11.29 8.32 -36.66
N GLY A 400 12.48 8.67 -36.17
CA GLY A 400 13.65 7.81 -36.25
C GLY A 400 13.71 6.95 -35.00
N ILE A 401 14.07 5.68 -35.14
CA ILE A 401 14.24 4.79 -33.98
C ILE A 401 15.66 4.96 -33.44
N PRO A 402 15.86 5.51 -32.23
CA PRO A 402 17.20 5.70 -31.66
C PRO A 402 17.82 4.34 -31.30
N ILE A 403 19.13 4.24 -31.48
CA ILE A 403 19.94 3.07 -31.20
C ILE A 403 21.05 3.46 -30.24
N PHE A 404 21.13 2.80 -29.08
CA PHE A 404 22.11 3.11 -28.03
C PHE A 404 23.16 2.02 -27.89
N ASN A 405 24.41 2.38 -27.60
CA ASN A 405 25.48 1.40 -27.41
C ASN A 405 25.38 0.73 -26.03
N THR A 406 25.12 -0.58 -25.98
CA THR A 406 25.05 -1.35 -24.74
C THR A 406 26.37 -2.11 -24.51
N THR A 407 27.48 -1.41 -24.28
CA THR A 407 28.72 -2.04 -23.80
C THR A 407 28.70 -2.18 -22.27
N GLU A 408 29.57 -3.05 -21.71
CA GLU A 408 29.64 -3.49 -20.30
C GLU A 408 29.68 -2.37 -19.21
N ASN A 409 29.70 -1.08 -19.59
CA ASN A 409 29.86 0.07 -18.70
C ASN A 409 28.64 1.01 -18.58
N ASN A 410 27.40 0.58 -18.90
CA ASN A 410 26.17 1.36 -18.68
C ASN A 410 26.14 2.78 -19.30
N SER A 411 26.89 3.05 -20.36
CA SER A 411 26.78 4.32 -21.09
C SER A 411 25.66 4.22 -22.14
N ASN A 412 24.50 4.82 -21.90
CA ASN A 412 23.42 5.03 -22.88
C ASN A 412 23.83 6.04 -23.98
N GLN A 413 24.96 5.80 -24.64
CA GLN A 413 25.42 6.68 -25.72
C GLN A 413 24.64 6.35 -26.99
N LEU A 414 23.94 7.35 -27.55
CA LEU A 414 23.29 7.21 -28.84
C LEU A 414 24.34 6.94 -29.93
N VAL A 415 24.10 5.90 -30.73
CA VAL A 415 24.91 5.48 -31.89
C VAL A 415 24.31 6.04 -33.19
N GLY A 416 22.98 6.15 -33.26
CA GLY A 416 22.31 6.63 -34.46
C GLY A 416 20.84 6.26 -34.47
N HIS A 417 20.20 6.43 -35.62
CA HIS A 417 18.76 6.22 -35.76
C HIS A 417 18.42 5.43 -37.03
N TYR A 418 17.39 4.58 -36.96
CA TYR A 418 16.76 4.01 -38.16
C TYR A 418 15.59 4.85 -38.63
N TYR A 419 15.55 5.18 -39.92
CA TYR A 419 14.56 6.04 -40.54
C TYR A 419 13.77 5.26 -41.58
N LEU A 420 12.44 5.28 -41.48
CA LEU A 420 11.59 4.90 -42.60
C LEU A 420 11.63 6.00 -43.66
N ALA A 421 12.02 5.64 -44.87
CA ALA A 421 12.18 6.56 -45.99
C ALA A 421 11.44 6.07 -47.24
N LYS A 422 11.22 6.99 -48.17
CA LYS A 422 10.69 6.74 -49.52
C LYS A 422 11.71 7.18 -50.55
N ASP A 423 11.88 6.37 -51.58
CA ASP A 423 12.63 6.75 -52.78
C ASP A 423 11.77 7.60 -53.74
N THR A 424 12.38 8.06 -54.83
CA THR A 424 11.72 8.87 -55.88
C THR A 424 10.61 8.11 -56.63
N ALA A 425 10.58 6.78 -56.56
CA ALA A 425 9.52 5.94 -57.13
C ALA A 425 8.38 5.67 -56.11
N GLY A 426 8.48 6.20 -54.90
CA GLY A 426 7.52 6.01 -53.81
C GLY A 426 7.66 4.66 -53.09
N LYS A 427 8.69 3.86 -53.38
CA LYS A 427 8.99 2.62 -52.65
C LYS A 427 9.53 2.96 -51.28
N GLN A 428 9.14 2.18 -50.28
CA GLN A 428 9.58 2.35 -48.90
C GLN A 428 10.76 1.44 -48.57
N GLY A 429 11.67 1.98 -47.77
CA GLY A 429 12.85 1.32 -47.23
C GLY A 429 13.21 1.90 -45.86
N VAL A 430 14.19 1.31 -45.20
CA VAL A 430 14.70 1.79 -43.91
C VAL A 430 16.20 2.00 -44.03
N ILE A 431 16.67 3.17 -43.61
CA ILE A 431 18.10 3.54 -43.62
C ILE A 431 18.55 3.87 -42.19
N PHE A 432 19.84 3.71 -41.91
CA PHE A 432 20.45 4.20 -40.68
C PHE A 432 21.05 5.60 -40.90
N SER A 433 21.34 6.33 -39.81
CA SER A 433 21.90 7.69 -39.84
C SER A 433 23.29 7.82 -40.47
N ASP A 434 23.94 6.72 -40.85
CA ASP A 434 25.20 6.67 -41.60
C ASP A 434 24.99 6.35 -43.11
N ASN A 435 23.75 6.41 -43.61
CA ASN A 435 23.31 6.00 -44.95
C ASN A 435 23.29 4.50 -45.24
N THR A 436 23.55 3.61 -44.27
CA THR A 436 23.40 2.18 -44.50
C THR A 436 21.92 1.82 -44.72
N THR A 437 21.64 1.07 -45.78
CA THR A 437 20.27 0.60 -46.07
C THR A 437 19.99 -0.68 -45.28
N ALA A 438 19.09 -0.60 -44.30
CA ALA A 438 18.66 -1.71 -43.47
C ALA A 438 17.51 -2.52 -44.12
N ILE A 439 16.53 -1.83 -44.72
CA ILE A 439 15.48 -2.43 -45.54
C ILE A 439 15.55 -1.80 -46.93
N PRO A 440 15.70 -2.61 -48.02
CA PRO A 440 15.79 -2.08 -49.37
C PRO A 440 14.48 -1.43 -49.83
N PHE A 441 14.60 -0.41 -50.69
CA PHE A 441 13.48 0.35 -51.29
C PHE A 441 12.75 -0.45 -52.38
N ILE A 442 12.14 -1.58 -52.00
CA ILE A 442 11.40 -2.48 -52.91
C ILE A 442 9.98 -2.78 -52.42
N TYR A 443 9.56 -2.16 -51.33
CA TYR A 443 8.27 -2.42 -50.68
C TYR A 443 7.27 -1.30 -50.96
N GLU A 444 6.00 -1.64 -51.12
CA GLU A 444 4.92 -0.64 -51.32
C GLU A 444 4.52 0.02 -50.01
N ALA A 445 4.62 -0.74 -48.91
CA ALA A 445 4.25 -0.29 -47.57
C ALA A 445 5.12 -0.98 -46.52
N ILE A 446 5.65 -0.23 -45.57
CA ILE A 446 6.32 -0.73 -44.36
C ILE A 446 5.56 -0.13 -43.18
N THR A 447 5.08 -0.98 -42.28
CA THR A 447 4.50 -0.55 -41.00
C THR A 447 5.41 -0.94 -39.86
N TYR A 448 5.54 -0.07 -38.87
CA TYR A 448 6.33 -0.29 -37.66
C TYR A 448 5.43 -0.73 -36.48
N GLN A 449 5.91 -1.65 -35.66
CA GLN A 449 5.29 -2.03 -34.38
C GLN A 449 6.35 -2.13 -33.28
N ASN A 450 6.07 -1.48 -32.14
CA ASN A 450 6.82 -1.60 -30.89
C ASN A 450 6.07 -2.53 -29.92
N GLU A 451 6.76 -3.42 -29.21
CA GLU A 451 6.19 -4.17 -28.09
C GLU A 451 6.80 -3.70 -26.76
N TYR A 452 5.96 -3.22 -25.84
CA TYR A 452 6.40 -2.59 -24.60
C TYR A 452 6.63 -3.58 -23.45
N LEU A 453 7.83 -3.50 -22.87
CA LEU A 453 8.08 -3.29 -21.43
C LEU A 453 9.54 -2.87 -21.15
N ASP A 454 10.45 -2.97 -22.13
CA ASP A 454 11.86 -2.53 -22.00
C ASP A 454 12.43 -1.79 -23.23
N GLY A 455 11.61 -1.55 -24.28
CA GLY A 455 12.06 -0.86 -25.50
C GLY A 455 13.07 -1.65 -26.36
N SER A 456 13.23 -2.96 -26.12
CA SER A 456 14.36 -3.71 -26.67
C SER A 456 14.10 -4.41 -28.01
N ASN A 457 12.85 -4.49 -28.51
CA ASN A 457 12.56 -5.18 -29.77
C ASN A 457 11.65 -4.37 -30.71
N HIS A 458 12.14 -4.09 -31.92
CA HIS A 458 11.44 -3.29 -32.94
C HIS A 458 11.12 -4.16 -34.15
N PHE A 459 9.86 -4.15 -34.64
CA PHE A 459 9.46 -4.93 -35.82
C PHE A 459 9.00 -4.05 -36.98
N TYR A 460 9.46 -4.39 -38.18
CA TYR A 460 9.01 -3.78 -39.44
C TYR A 460 8.30 -4.82 -40.32
N PHE A 461 7.10 -4.49 -40.77
CA PHE A 461 6.29 -5.33 -41.66
C PHE A 461 6.29 -4.72 -43.05
N ALA A 462 7.13 -5.25 -43.92
CA ALA A 462 7.36 -4.75 -45.27
C ALA A 462 6.54 -5.56 -46.29
N LYS A 463 5.61 -4.91 -46.97
CA LYS A 463 4.65 -5.52 -47.88
C LYS A 463 4.96 -5.20 -49.34
N ASN A 464 4.94 -6.24 -50.18
CA ASN A 464 5.04 -6.15 -51.64
C ASN A 464 4.05 -7.13 -52.31
N GLU A 465 4.13 -7.27 -53.64
CA GLU A 465 3.28 -8.20 -54.41
C GLU A 465 3.46 -9.67 -54.01
N GLN A 466 4.61 -10.05 -53.45
CA GLN A 466 4.92 -11.44 -53.06
C GLN A 466 4.40 -11.81 -51.67
N GLY A 467 4.13 -10.81 -50.81
CA GLY A 467 3.62 -11.00 -49.46
C GLY A 467 4.17 -9.98 -48.47
N THR A 468 4.17 -10.35 -47.18
CA THR A 468 4.76 -9.54 -46.10
C THR A 468 6.06 -10.17 -45.63
N THR A 469 7.15 -9.39 -45.64
CA THR A 469 8.45 -9.73 -45.06
C THR A 469 8.59 -9.01 -43.73
N VAL A 470 9.09 -9.71 -42.70
CA VAL A 470 9.20 -9.18 -41.34
C VAL A 470 10.67 -9.00 -40.99
N PHE A 471 11.04 -7.81 -40.54
CA PHE A 471 12.36 -7.49 -40.02
C PHE A 471 12.29 -7.14 -38.54
N GLN A 472 13.39 -7.35 -37.82
CA GLN A 472 13.51 -7.06 -36.40
C GLN A 472 14.82 -6.33 -36.10
N ILE A 473 14.78 -5.37 -35.19
CA ILE A 473 15.93 -4.91 -34.40
C ILE A 473 15.79 -5.56 -33.03
N ASP A 474 16.78 -6.37 -32.64
CA ASP A 474 16.78 -7.02 -31.33
C ASP A 474 17.33 -6.13 -30.22
N SER A 475 17.31 -6.64 -28.98
CA SER A 475 17.75 -5.95 -27.77
C SER A 475 19.23 -5.57 -27.75
N HIS A 476 20.01 -6.12 -28.67
CA HIS A 476 21.43 -5.82 -28.86
C HIS A 476 21.65 -4.94 -30.09
N ASN A 477 20.59 -4.27 -30.56
CA ASN A 477 20.54 -3.42 -31.74
C ASN A 477 20.90 -4.12 -33.06
N LYS A 478 20.77 -5.46 -33.13
CA LYS A 478 21.06 -6.19 -34.36
C LYS A 478 19.82 -6.22 -35.26
N PHE A 479 20.00 -5.71 -36.47
CA PHE A 479 19.01 -5.77 -37.53
C PHE A 479 19.01 -7.14 -38.22
N ARG A 480 17.85 -7.80 -38.33
CA ARG A 480 17.71 -9.10 -39.00
C ARG A 480 16.36 -9.30 -39.69
N GLN A 481 16.37 -10.02 -40.81
CA GLN A 481 15.16 -10.49 -41.48
C GLN A 481 14.67 -11.79 -40.82
N ILE A 482 13.41 -11.81 -40.39
CA ILE A 482 12.81 -12.94 -39.65
C ILE A 482 11.98 -13.83 -40.57
N LEU A 483 11.18 -13.23 -41.45
CA LEU A 483 10.25 -13.94 -42.33
C LEU A 483 10.24 -13.33 -43.71
N THR A 484 9.99 -14.16 -44.73
CA THR A 484 9.94 -13.74 -46.13
C THR A 484 8.61 -14.14 -46.75
N ASN A 485 7.94 -13.21 -47.44
CA ASN A 485 6.75 -13.46 -48.27
C ASN A 485 5.62 -14.22 -47.54
N ALA A 486 5.35 -13.85 -46.28
CA ALA A 486 4.23 -14.41 -45.55
C ALA A 486 2.89 -13.92 -46.15
N LEU A 487 1.97 -14.86 -46.37
CA LEU A 487 0.66 -14.62 -46.96
C LEU A 487 -0.42 -14.62 -45.86
N GLY A 488 -0.89 -13.44 -45.45
CA GLY A 488 -1.95 -13.28 -44.46
C GLY A 488 -1.75 -12.10 -43.50
N ARG A 489 -2.59 -12.01 -42.47
CA ARG A 489 -2.41 -11.06 -41.36
C ARG A 489 -1.39 -11.61 -40.37
N ILE A 490 -0.38 -10.83 -40.03
CA ILE A 490 0.64 -11.15 -39.02
C ILE A 490 0.29 -10.39 -37.74
N GLN A 491 0.45 -11.03 -36.59
CA GLN A 491 0.30 -10.39 -35.29
C GLN A 491 1.46 -10.82 -34.38
N VAL A 492 2.12 -9.85 -33.74
CA VAL A 492 3.24 -10.06 -32.82
C VAL A 492 2.71 -10.35 -31.42
N PHE A 493 3.40 -11.23 -30.69
CA PHE A 493 3.14 -11.56 -29.29
C PHE A 493 4.48 -11.79 -28.54
N GLY A 494 4.95 -10.78 -27.83
CA GLY A 494 6.20 -10.81 -27.07
C GLY A 494 6.01 -11.11 -25.59
N SER A 495 7.08 -11.63 -24.98
CA SER A 495 7.27 -11.71 -23.52
C SER A 495 8.73 -11.38 -23.21
N THR A 496 8.95 -10.63 -22.13
CA THR A 496 10.26 -10.13 -21.67
C THR A 496 11.14 -11.16 -20.96
N ILE A 497 10.61 -12.31 -20.50
CA ILE A 497 11.30 -13.06 -19.43
C ILE A 497 12.35 -14.10 -19.91
N LEU A 498 12.48 -14.44 -21.21
CA LEU A 498 13.32 -15.57 -21.65
C LEU A 498 14.05 -15.43 -23.02
N ASP A 499 14.37 -14.21 -23.47
CA ASP A 499 15.15 -13.96 -24.70
C ASP A 499 14.56 -14.53 -26.01
N ASP A 500 13.24 -14.80 -26.09
CA ASP A 500 12.57 -15.23 -27.32
C ASP A 500 11.23 -14.51 -27.51
N THR A 501 11.01 -13.97 -28.70
CA THR A 501 9.74 -13.38 -29.13
C THR A 501 9.00 -14.39 -29.99
N ALA A 502 7.71 -14.59 -29.80
CA ALA A 502 6.91 -15.41 -30.71
C ALA A 502 6.04 -14.55 -31.61
N LEU A 503 5.87 -14.98 -32.85
CA LEU A 503 4.95 -14.37 -33.82
C LEU A 503 3.78 -15.31 -34.04
N ILE A 504 2.55 -14.81 -33.98
CA ILE A 504 1.40 -15.58 -34.47
C ILE A 504 1.27 -15.28 -35.95
N LEU A 505 1.46 -16.33 -36.74
CA LEU A 505 1.43 -16.27 -38.18
C LEU A 505 0.14 -16.93 -38.68
N ALA A 506 -0.65 -16.19 -39.45
CA ALA A 506 -1.61 -16.79 -40.35
C ALA A 506 -0.89 -17.08 -41.68
N ILE A 507 -0.49 -18.32 -41.90
CA ILE A 507 0.13 -18.76 -43.15
C ILE A 507 -0.90 -19.60 -43.91
N LYS A 508 -1.35 -19.15 -45.08
CA LYS A 508 -2.21 -19.94 -46.00
C LYS A 508 -3.45 -20.52 -45.30
N ASN A 509 -4.19 -19.71 -44.54
CA ASN A 509 -5.38 -20.08 -43.75
C ASN A 509 -5.15 -21.01 -42.54
N LYS A 510 -3.90 -21.37 -42.23
CA LYS A 510 -3.54 -22.04 -40.96
C LYS A 510 -2.92 -21.02 -40.02
N LYS A 511 -3.42 -20.95 -38.79
CA LYS A 511 -2.80 -20.15 -37.74
C LYS A 511 -1.79 -21.03 -37.02
N THR A 512 -0.57 -20.56 -36.90
CA THR A 512 0.51 -21.19 -36.14
C THR A 512 1.25 -20.13 -35.34
N LEU A 513 2.00 -20.57 -34.34
CA LEU A 513 2.85 -19.72 -33.53
C LEU A 513 4.31 -20.05 -33.91
N PHE A 514 5.12 -19.04 -34.18
CA PHE A 514 6.48 -19.12 -34.72
C PHE A 514 7.46 -18.48 -33.77
N SER A 515 8.53 -19.18 -33.39
CA SER A 515 9.59 -18.61 -32.55
C SER A 515 10.55 -17.79 -33.40
N VAL A 516 10.79 -16.55 -33.01
CA VAL A 516 11.74 -15.65 -33.69
C VAL A 516 13.18 -16.09 -33.44
N LYS A 517 13.51 -16.52 -32.21
CA LYS A 517 14.85 -17.01 -31.86
C LYS A 517 15.18 -18.33 -32.54
N LYS A 518 14.25 -19.29 -32.55
CA LYS A 518 14.46 -20.63 -33.13
C LYS A 518 14.22 -20.66 -34.63
N GLN A 519 13.56 -19.65 -35.20
CA GLN A 519 13.13 -19.58 -36.60
C GLN A 519 12.31 -20.81 -37.05
N THR A 520 11.46 -21.34 -36.15
CA THR A 520 10.65 -22.54 -36.42
C THR A 520 9.23 -22.39 -35.85
N PRO A 521 8.22 -23.07 -36.46
CA PRO A 521 6.89 -23.19 -35.87
C PRO A 521 6.95 -23.92 -34.51
N LEU A 522 6.36 -23.33 -33.48
CA LEU A 522 6.24 -23.90 -32.15
C LEU A 522 5.03 -24.84 -32.03
N LEU A 523 3.95 -24.57 -32.77
CA LEU A 523 2.73 -25.36 -32.77
C LEU A 523 2.31 -25.70 -34.20
N THR A 524 2.20 -26.99 -34.54
CA THR A 524 1.99 -27.47 -35.92
C THR A 524 0.54 -27.89 -36.23
N GLU A 525 -0.36 -27.83 -35.25
CA GLU A 525 -1.76 -28.22 -35.42
C GLU A 525 -2.64 -27.12 -36.05
N ASP A 526 -3.81 -27.50 -36.57
CA ASP A 526 -4.79 -26.58 -37.16
C ASP A 526 -5.62 -25.88 -36.06
N TYR A 527 -5.11 -24.73 -35.60
CA TYR A 527 -5.84 -23.86 -34.67
C TYR A 527 -6.69 -22.82 -35.40
N SER A 528 -7.89 -22.58 -34.88
CA SER A 528 -8.85 -21.61 -35.43
C SER A 528 -8.56 -20.18 -34.95
N ALA A 529 -8.01 -20.03 -33.75
CA ALA A 529 -7.60 -18.76 -33.18
C ALA A 529 -6.55 -18.95 -32.07
N PHE A 530 -5.73 -17.92 -31.87
CA PHE A 530 -4.88 -17.80 -30.69
C PHE A 530 -5.20 -16.51 -29.97
N TYR A 531 -4.97 -16.52 -28.67
CA TYR A 531 -5.27 -15.40 -27.82
C TYR A 531 -4.33 -15.35 -26.63
N ALA A 532 -3.59 -14.26 -26.46
CA ALA A 532 -2.74 -14.05 -25.29
C ALA A 532 -3.52 -13.34 -24.19
N LYS A 533 -3.37 -13.83 -22.96
CA LYS A 533 -3.98 -13.24 -21.77
C LYS A 533 -3.06 -13.41 -20.57
N THR A 534 -2.83 -12.30 -19.87
CA THR A 534 -2.32 -12.34 -18.51
C THR A 534 -3.46 -12.72 -17.57
N VAL A 535 -3.26 -13.81 -16.84
CA VAL A 535 -4.18 -14.30 -15.82
C VAL A 535 -3.53 -14.05 -14.47
N TYR A 536 -4.26 -13.38 -13.58
CA TYR A 536 -3.79 -13.05 -12.24
C TYR A 536 -4.37 -14.05 -11.23
N ASN A 537 -3.52 -14.95 -10.73
CA ASN A 537 -3.83 -15.90 -9.65
C ASN A 537 -2.78 -15.73 -8.53
N GLY A 538 -2.72 -14.56 -7.91
CA GLY A 538 -1.68 -14.19 -6.93
C GLY A 538 -0.32 -13.81 -7.55
N THR A 539 0.02 -14.39 -8.71
CA THR A 539 1.09 -13.95 -9.60
C THR A 539 0.57 -13.81 -11.03
N ALA A 540 1.08 -12.84 -11.78
CA ALA A 540 0.70 -12.64 -13.18
C ALA A 540 1.29 -13.76 -14.04
N VAL A 541 0.43 -14.63 -14.58
CA VAL A 541 0.83 -15.69 -15.51
C VAL A 541 0.37 -15.31 -16.92
N ASN A 542 1.33 -15.16 -17.81
CA ASN A 542 1.08 -14.89 -19.22
C ASN A 542 0.78 -16.21 -19.95
N LEU A 543 -0.43 -16.33 -20.50
CA LEU A 543 -0.91 -17.54 -21.17
C LEU A 543 -1.28 -17.27 -22.63
N VAL A 544 -1.06 -18.27 -23.47
CA VAL A 544 -1.59 -18.35 -24.83
C VAL A 544 -2.70 -19.40 -24.88
N VAL A 545 -3.89 -18.95 -25.22
CA VAL A 545 -5.07 -19.78 -25.44
C VAL A 545 -5.15 -20.13 -26.92
N ALA A 546 -5.05 -21.41 -27.22
CA ALA A 546 -5.09 -21.94 -28.58
C ALA A 546 -6.44 -22.65 -28.82
N PHE A 547 -7.30 -22.06 -29.64
CA PHE A 547 -8.63 -22.60 -29.93
C PHE A 547 -8.59 -23.64 -31.04
N LYS A 548 -9.19 -24.80 -30.77
CA LYS A 548 -9.55 -25.83 -31.75
C LYS A 548 -11.05 -25.73 -32.03
N LYS A 549 -11.57 -26.61 -32.90
CA LYS A 549 -12.99 -26.57 -33.32
C LYS A 549 -13.96 -26.67 -32.14
N ASP A 550 -13.71 -27.59 -31.21
CA ASP A 550 -14.62 -27.94 -30.11
C ASP A 550 -13.94 -27.86 -28.72
N THR A 551 -12.70 -27.39 -28.64
CA THR A 551 -11.91 -27.29 -27.39
C THR A 551 -10.88 -26.16 -27.47
N PHE A 552 -10.16 -25.89 -26.38
CA PHE A 552 -8.96 -25.05 -26.40
C PHE A 552 -7.85 -25.67 -25.55
N GLU A 553 -6.63 -25.23 -25.79
CA GLU A 553 -5.45 -25.58 -25.02
C GLU A 553 -4.79 -24.31 -24.46
N LEU A 554 -4.16 -24.45 -23.30
CA LEU A 554 -3.41 -23.37 -22.67
C LEU A 554 -1.93 -23.68 -22.75
N TYR A 555 -1.15 -22.66 -23.10
CA TYR A 555 0.29 -22.72 -23.14
C TYR A 555 0.86 -21.56 -22.33
N HIS A 556 1.95 -21.79 -21.62
CA HIS A 556 2.69 -20.69 -21.00
C HIS A 556 3.29 -19.79 -22.09
N GLN A 557 3.07 -18.48 -22.03
CA GLN A 557 3.45 -17.56 -23.11
C GLN A 557 4.96 -17.52 -23.37
N ASN A 558 5.79 -17.83 -22.38
CA ASN A 558 7.24 -17.69 -22.50
C ASN A 558 7.92 -19.02 -22.87
N THR A 559 7.39 -20.14 -22.37
CA THR A 559 7.99 -21.47 -22.59
C THR A 559 7.26 -22.26 -23.68
N PHE A 560 6.01 -21.87 -23.98
CA PHE A 560 5.08 -22.61 -24.83
C PHE A 560 4.84 -24.06 -24.37
N GLU A 561 5.04 -24.32 -23.09
CA GLU A 561 4.70 -25.60 -22.47
C GLU A 561 3.19 -25.64 -22.15
N PRO A 562 2.52 -26.79 -22.32
CA PRO A 562 1.12 -26.95 -21.95
C PRO A 562 0.88 -26.62 -20.48
N LYS A 563 -0.23 -25.92 -20.19
CA LYS A 563 -0.69 -25.60 -18.84
C LYS A 563 -2.06 -26.23 -18.58
N GLU A 564 -2.25 -26.72 -17.36
CA GLU A 564 -3.56 -27.17 -16.92
C GLU A 564 -4.53 -26.00 -16.78
N ILE A 565 -5.82 -26.28 -16.96
CA ILE A 565 -6.88 -25.28 -16.88
C ILE A 565 -7.30 -25.15 -15.40
N GLU A 566 -7.05 -23.98 -14.82
CA GLU A 566 -7.49 -23.60 -13.47
C GLU A 566 -8.85 -22.89 -13.52
N ALA A 567 -9.65 -23.00 -12.44
CA ALA A 567 -11.00 -22.41 -12.38
C ALA A 567 -11.00 -20.89 -12.66
N ASN A 568 -10.11 -20.15 -12.00
CA ASN A 568 -9.99 -18.70 -12.18
C ASN A 568 -9.60 -18.32 -13.61
N THR A 569 -8.81 -19.17 -14.28
CA THR A 569 -8.47 -19.00 -15.70
C THR A 569 -9.73 -19.09 -16.55
N ILE A 570 -10.64 -20.02 -16.27
CA ILE A 570 -11.91 -20.15 -16.99
C ILE A 570 -12.79 -18.91 -16.80
N GLU A 571 -12.93 -18.40 -15.58
CA GLU A 571 -13.69 -17.16 -15.31
C GLU A 571 -13.09 -15.96 -16.02
N ASN A 572 -11.76 -15.83 -15.95
CA ASN A 572 -11.03 -14.79 -16.65
C ASN A 572 -11.23 -14.88 -18.17
N LEU A 573 -11.31 -16.08 -18.74
CA LEU A 573 -11.61 -16.23 -20.18
C LEU A 573 -13.06 -15.88 -20.50
N LEU A 574 -14.01 -16.19 -19.61
CA LEU A 574 -15.44 -15.86 -19.78
C LEU A 574 -15.71 -14.35 -19.69
N SER A 575 -14.96 -13.63 -18.86
CA SER A 575 -15.10 -12.18 -18.71
C SER A 575 -14.51 -11.39 -19.88
N ASP A 576 -13.71 -12.02 -20.75
CA ASP A 576 -13.03 -11.32 -21.82
C ASP A 576 -13.94 -11.03 -23.03
N PRO A 577 -14.23 -9.76 -23.34
CA PRO A 577 -15.12 -9.42 -24.45
C PRO A 577 -14.58 -9.88 -25.81
N ARG A 578 -13.25 -10.04 -25.96
CA ARG A 578 -12.60 -10.51 -27.19
C ARG A 578 -12.92 -11.99 -27.49
N LEU A 579 -13.25 -12.76 -26.45
CA LEU A 579 -13.53 -14.19 -26.51
C LEU A 579 -15.03 -14.54 -26.63
N LYS A 580 -15.91 -13.55 -26.80
CA LYS A 580 -17.37 -13.75 -26.94
C LYS A 580 -17.76 -14.85 -27.94
N LYS A 581 -16.98 -15.01 -29.02
CA LYS A 581 -17.18 -16.00 -30.10
C LYS A 581 -16.96 -17.45 -29.64
N HIS A 582 -16.15 -17.65 -28.59
CA HIS A 582 -15.79 -18.96 -28.04
C HIS A 582 -16.47 -19.26 -26.70
N LYS A 583 -17.39 -18.39 -26.23
CA LYS A 583 -18.06 -18.49 -24.94
C LYS A 583 -18.70 -19.86 -24.69
N THR A 584 -19.32 -20.46 -25.71
CA THR A 584 -19.96 -21.79 -25.60
C THR A 584 -18.96 -22.89 -25.26
N ILE A 585 -17.78 -22.87 -25.89
CA ILE A 585 -16.70 -23.85 -25.63
C ILE A 585 -16.18 -23.67 -24.20
N ILE A 586 -15.96 -22.42 -23.78
CA ILE A 586 -15.47 -22.09 -22.43
C ILE A 586 -16.47 -22.53 -21.35
N LEU A 587 -17.77 -22.31 -21.55
CA LEU A 587 -18.83 -22.74 -20.62
C LEU A 587 -18.94 -24.26 -20.49
N ALA A 588 -18.82 -25.00 -21.60
CA ALA A 588 -18.86 -26.46 -21.57
C ALA A 588 -17.69 -27.04 -20.75
N LEU A 589 -16.50 -26.44 -20.89
CA LEU A 589 -15.32 -26.83 -20.12
C LEU A 589 -15.40 -26.43 -18.64
N LYS A 590 -16.03 -25.28 -18.32
CA LYS A 590 -16.34 -24.89 -16.93
C LYS A 590 -17.14 -25.98 -16.21
N ALA A 591 -18.19 -26.49 -16.86
CA ALA A 591 -19.04 -27.54 -16.29
C ALA A 591 -18.28 -28.87 -16.11
N GLN A 592 -17.45 -29.24 -17.09
CA GLN A 592 -16.62 -30.45 -16.99
C GLN A 592 -15.59 -30.35 -15.87
N TYR A 593 -14.96 -29.18 -15.71
CA TYR A 593 -14.00 -28.91 -14.66
C TYR A 593 -14.66 -28.98 -13.28
N HIS A 594 -15.78 -28.29 -13.08
CA HIS A 594 -16.54 -28.32 -11.82
C HIS A 594 -16.93 -29.75 -11.40
N ASN A 595 -17.41 -30.57 -12.34
CA ASN A 595 -17.75 -31.98 -12.03
C ASN A 595 -16.53 -32.79 -11.61
N LYS A 596 -15.37 -32.61 -12.27
CA LYS A 596 -14.12 -33.29 -11.90
C LYS A 596 -13.63 -32.89 -10.50
N GLN A 597 -13.80 -31.63 -10.10
CA GLN A 597 -13.45 -31.18 -8.74
C GLN A 597 -14.29 -31.93 -7.69
N ILE A 598 -15.60 -31.98 -7.91
CA ILE A 598 -16.55 -32.65 -7.02
C ILE A 598 -16.28 -34.16 -6.96
N GLU A 599 -15.97 -34.80 -8.09
CA GLU A 599 -15.58 -36.22 -8.14
C GLU A 599 -14.31 -36.53 -7.35
N ARG A 600 -13.35 -35.61 -7.36
CA ARG A 600 -12.09 -35.76 -6.62
C ARG A 600 -12.28 -35.63 -5.10
N ILE A 601 -13.17 -34.75 -4.67
CA ILE A 601 -13.36 -34.40 -3.26
C ILE A 601 -14.37 -35.35 -2.58
N PHE A 602 -15.46 -35.68 -3.27
CA PHE A 602 -16.56 -36.48 -2.71
C PHE A 602 -16.57 -37.90 -3.30
N PRO A 603 -16.07 -38.91 -2.56
CA PRO A 603 -16.05 -40.28 -3.05
C PRO A 603 -17.45 -40.92 -3.18
N ASP A 604 -18.42 -40.46 -2.39
CA ASP A 604 -19.81 -40.96 -2.40
C ASP A 604 -20.68 -40.25 -3.45
N GLU A 605 -21.50 -41.00 -4.19
CA GLU A 605 -22.33 -40.46 -5.28
C GLU A 605 -23.46 -39.55 -4.79
N ASN A 606 -24.09 -39.88 -3.66
CA ASN A 606 -25.15 -39.04 -3.11
C ASN A 606 -24.57 -37.70 -2.65
N ARG A 607 -23.38 -37.72 -2.04
CA ARG A 607 -22.65 -36.50 -1.68
C ARG A 607 -22.30 -35.63 -2.89
N ARG A 608 -21.86 -36.24 -4.01
CA ARG A 608 -21.63 -35.50 -5.26
C ARG A 608 -22.89 -34.81 -5.77
N GLN A 609 -24.02 -35.52 -5.77
CA GLN A 609 -25.29 -34.94 -6.21
C GLN A 609 -25.73 -33.78 -5.32
N LEU A 610 -25.58 -33.91 -4.01
CA LEU A 610 -25.88 -32.82 -3.06
C LEU A 610 -24.93 -31.63 -3.25
N ALA A 611 -23.63 -31.86 -3.45
CA ALA A 611 -22.66 -30.79 -3.71
C ALA A 611 -23.00 -30.00 -4.99
N VAL A 612 -23.33 -30.68 -6.09
CA VAL A 612 -23.78 -30.05 -7.34
C VAL A 612 -25.09 -29.27 -7.12
N THR A 613 -26.01 -29.82 -6.32
CA THR A 613 -27.35 -29.23 -6.10
C THR A 613 -27.27 -27.98 -5.22
N TYR A 614 -26.55 -28.06 -4.10
CA TYR A 614 -26.46 -26.98 -3.13
C TYR A 614 -25.45 -25.90 -3.54
N PHE A 615 -24.39 -26.27 -4.25
CA PHE A 615 -23.28 -25.37 -4.58
C PHE A 615 -22.86 -25.41 -6.07
N PRO A 616 -23.79 -25.16 -7.02
CA PRO A 616 -23.54 -25.29 -8.47
C PRO A 616 -22.53 -24.29 -9.05
N LYS A 617 -22.06 -23.33 -8.24
CA LYS A 617 -21.12 -22.28 -8.64
C LYS A 617 -19.86 -22.22 -7.80
N LEU A 618 -19.79 -22.99 -6.70
CA LEU A 618 -18.67 -22.93 -5.78
C LEU A 618 -17.44 -23.59 -6.40
N ASN A 619 -16.30 -22.93 -6.35
CA ASN A 619 -15.04 -23.53 -6.75
C ASN A 619 -14.50 -24.39 -5.60
N PHE A 620 -14.74 -25.70 -5.68
CA PHE A 620 -14.31 -26.64 -4.64
C PHE A 620 -12.78 -26.81 -4.53
N ASP A 621 -11.98 -26.24 -5.42
CA ASP A 621 -10.52 -26.20 -5.28
C ASP A 621 -10.01 -24.95 -4.55
N ALA A 622 -10.83 -23.91 -4.45
CA ALA A 622 -10.49 -22.68 -3.75
C ALA A 622 -10.87 -22.79 -2.28
N LEU A 623 -9.89 -23.09 -1.43
CA LEU A 623 -10.10 -23.21 0.01
C LEU A 623 -10.74 -21.95 0.61
N ASN A 624 -10.34 -20.75 0.17
CA ASN A 624 -10.92 -19.50 0.68
C ASN A 624 -12.42 -19.38 0.35
N GLU A 625 -12.85 -19.74 -0.87
CA GLU A 625 -14.27 -19.75 -1.23
C GLU A 625 -15.06 -20.77 -0.38
N ILE A 626 -14.46 -21.92 -0.06
CA ILE A 626 -15.07 -22.91 0.85
C ILE A 626 -15.22 -22.32 2.25
N ILE A 627 -14.18 -21.66 2.78
CA ILE A 627 -14.20 -21.02 4.11
C ILE A 627 -15.23 -19.88 4.16
N GLU A 628 -15.32 -19.05 3.13
CA GLU A 628 -16.33 -18.00 3.02
C GLU A 628 -17.74 -18.57 2.95
N ALA A 629 -17.94 -19.66 2.20
CA ALA A 629 -19.24 -20.33 2.10
C ALA A 629 -19.66 -20.99 3.44
N ILE A 630 -18.69 -21.31 4.29
CA ILE A 630 -18.91 -21.87 5.62
C ILE A 630 -19.47 -20.83 6.61
N ALA A 631 -19.30 -19.52 6.34
CA ALA A 631 -19.70 -18.41 7.22
C ALA A 631 -21.23 -18.21 7.32
N ILE A 632 -21.94 -19.23 7.77
CA ILE A 632 -23.37 -19.21 8.07
C ILE A 632 -23.54 -18.85 9.56
N ASN A 633 -24.43 -17.88 9.84
CA ASN A 633 -24.76 -17.37 11.18
C ASN A 633 -25.03 -18.46 12.23
N GLU A 634 -24.54 -18.23 13.45
CA GLU A 634 -24.75 -19.08 14.66
C GLU A 634 -26.24 -19.39 14.94
N GLU A 635 -27.16 -18.49 14.56
CA GLU A 635 -28.61 -18.64 14.75
C GLU A 635 -29.30 -19.69 13.83
N GLN A 636 -28.61 -20.24 12.81
CA GLN A 636 -29.27 -21.02 11.74
C GLN A 636 -29.01 -22.53 11.73
N LEU A 637 -28.14 -23.05 12.61
CA LEU A 637 -27.70 -24.46 12.59
C LEU A 637 -28.66 -25.46 13.26
N GLU A 638 -29.79 -25.00 13.81
CA GLU A 638 -30.89 -25.89 14.22
C GLU A 638 -31.67 -26.49 13.03
N ASN A 639 -31.53 -25.89 11.84
CA ASN A 639 -32.15 -26.39 10.61
C ASN A 639 -31.32 -27.52 9.98
N ALA A 640 -31.92 -28.72 9.87
CA ALA A 640 -31.26 -29.90 9.31
C ALA A 640 -30.68 -29.69 7.89
N ILE A 641 -31.31 -28.85 7.06
CA ILE A 641 -30.81 -28.52 5.70
C ILE A 641 -29.55 -27.66 5.78
N ILE A 642 -29.50 -26.72 6.73
CA ILE A 642 -28.36 -25.82 6.92
C ILE A 642 -27.18 -26.58 7.49
N LEU A 643 -27.44 -27.50 8.43
CA LEU A 643 -26.43 -28.42 8.94
C LEU A 643 -25.87 -29.32 7.83
N GLU A 644 -26.71 -29.90 6.96
CA GLU A 644 -26.25 -30.75 5.84
C GLU A 644 -25.36 -29.97 4.84
N LYS A 645 -25.74 -28.72 4.51
CA LYS A 645 -24.91 -27.83 3.69
C LYS A 645 -23.56 -27.54 4.34
N THR A 646 -23.57 -27.24 5.63
CA THR A 646 -22.35 -26.93 6.40
C THR A 646 -21.43 -28.16 6.46
N MET A 647 -21.98 -29.36 6.66
CA MET A 647 -21.21 -30.60 6.67
C MET A 647 -20.62 -30.96 5.30
N LEU A 648 -21.31 -30.64 4.20
CA LEU A 648 -20.76 -30.81 2.84
C LEU A 648 -19.58 -29.87 2.59
N LEU A 649 -19.65 -28.61 3.03
CA LEU A 649 -18.54 -27.67 2.94
C LEU A 649 -17.38 -28.09 3.85
N PHE A 650 -17.68 -28.62 5.04
CA PHE A 650 -16.67 -29.17 5.92
C PHE A 650 -15.93 -30.37 5.31
N GLU A 651 -16.63 -31.28 4.63
CA GLU A 651 -15.98 -32.39 3.91
C GLU A 651 -15.03 -31.89 2.81
N ALA A 652 -15.40 -30.82 2.11
CA ALA A 652 -14.51 -30.17 1.15
C ALA A 652 -13.30 -29.53 1.85
N PHE A 653 -13.50 -28.84 2.97
CA PHE A 653 -12.39 -28.29 3.76
C PHE A 653 -11.48 -29.40 4.31
N ASP A 654 -12.03 -30.50 4.82
CA ASP A 654 -11.26 -31.65 5.30
C ASP A 654 -10.36 -32.21 4.19
N TYR A 655 -10.88 -32.37 2.97
CA TYR A 655 -10.06 -32.77 1.83
C TYR A 655 -8.83 -31.87 1.63
N HIS A 656 -9.02 -30.54 1.66
CA HIS A 656 -7.92 -29.59 1.53
C HIS A 656 -6.94 -29.65 2.70
N TYR A 657 -7.44 -29.77 3.92
CA TYR A 657 -6.63 -29.92 5.12
C TYR A 657 -5.79 -31.21 5.07
N GLN A 658 -6.36 -32.35 4.66
CA GLN A 658 -5.63 -33.61 4.56
C GLN A 658 -4.45 -33.52 3.57
N ASN A 659 -4.59 -32.71 2.51
CA ASN A 659 -3.54 -32.49 1.51
C ASN A 659 -2.50 -31.42 1.91
N HIS A 660 -2.79 -30.59 2.92
CA HIS A 660 -1.94 -29.46 3.34
C HIS A 660 -1.71 -29.42 4.85
N LYS A 661 -1.56 -30.60 5.49
CA LYS A 661 -1.41 -30.70 6.96
C LYS A 661 -0.24 -29.90 7.54
N ASP A 662 0.80 -29.67 6.73
CA ASP A 662 1.99 -28.94 7.15
C ASP A 662 1.79 -27.41 7.14
N ASN A 663 0.66 -26.91 6.61
CA ASN A 663 0.34 -25.49 6.58
C ASN A 663 -0.34 -25.06 7.89
N VAL A 664 0.40 -24.32 8.71
CA VAL A 664 -0.04 -23.83 10.04
C VAL A 664 -1.30 -22.96 9.94
N THR A 665 -1.44 -22.12 8.92
CA THR A 665 -2.62 -21.26 8.75
C THR A 665 -3.88 -22.09 8.52
N ILE A 666 -3.79 -23.08 7.61
CA ILE A 666 -4.90 -24.00 7.32
C ILE A 666 -5.24 -24.83 8.56
N GLN A 667 -4.23 -25.29 9.30
CA GLN A 667 -4.45 -26.01 10.56
C GLN A 667 -5.21 -25.17 11.60
N ILE A 668 -4.87 -23.88 11.75
CA ILE A 668 -5.55 -22.97 12.67
C ILE A 668 -7.00 -22.76 12.23
N GLN A 669 -7.24 -22.44 10.95
CA GLN A 669 -8.60 -22.25 10.40
C GLN A 669 -9.46 -23.49 10.57
N TYR A 670 -8.90 -24.67 10.28
CA TYR A 670 -9.57 -25.96 10.46
C TYR A 670 -9.87 -26.22 11.94
N GLY A 671 -8.96 -25.84 12.84
CA GLY A 671 -9.16 -25.90 14.29
C GLY A 671 -10.27 -24.97 14.80
N CYS A 672 -10.37 -23.74 14.30
CA CYS A 672 -11.44 -22.80 14.64
C CYS A 672 -12.80 -23.35 14.21
N PHE A 673 -12.89 -23.91 13.00
CA PHE A 673 -14.15 -24.49 12.54
C PHE A 673 -14.65 -25.65 13.42
N HIS A 674 -13.73 -26.47 13.96
CA HIS A 674 -14.09 -27.49 14.94
C HIS A 674 -14.63 -26.90 16.25
N TYR A 675 -14.12 -25.73 16.66
CA TYR A 675 -14.62 -25.02 17.82
C TYR A 675 -16.03 -24.47 17.59
N ASP A 676 -16.29 -23.86 16.43
CA ASP A 676 -17.60 -23.31 16.08
C ASP A 676 -18.68 -24.42 16.06
N LEU A 677 -18.37 -25.58 15.43
CA LEU A 677 -19.24 -26.74 15.49
C LEU A 677 -19.45 -27.25 16.92
N ALA A 678 -18.39 -27.27 17.74
CA ALA A 678 -18.50 -27.69 19.13
C ALA A 678 -19.45 -26.78 19.92
N GLN A 679 -19.40 -25.46 19.70
CA GLN A 679 -20.29 -24.47 20.34
C GLN A 679 -21.75 -24.69 19.94
N VAL A 680 -22.01 -25.00 18.68
CA VAL A 680 -23.35 -25.31 18.16
C VAL A 680 -23.93 -26.56 18.83
N TYR A 681 -23.15 -27.65 18.87
CA TYR A 681 -23.58 -28.87 19.56
C TYR A 681 -23.76 -28.65 21.06
N PHE A 682 -22.91 -27.83 21.67
CA PHE A 682 -22.97 -27.51 23.09
C PHE A 682 -24.24 -26.73 23.46
N ASN A 683 -24.58 -25.72 22.66
CA ASN A 683 -25.80 -24.92 22.82
C ASN A 683 -27.07 -25.76 22.58
N GLY A 684 -27.01 -26.70 21.63
CA GLY A 684 -28.08 -27.68 21.37
C GLY A 684 -28.16 -28.84 22.37
N GLU A 685 -27.46 -28.76 23.52
CA GLU A 685 -27.40 -29.78 24.59
C GLU A 685 -26.92 -31.17 24.13
N LYS A 686 -26.21 -31.25 23.00
CA LYS A 686 -25.56 -32.47 22.47
C LYS A 686 -24.13 -32.56 22.97
N PHE A 687 -23.99 -32.83 24.27
CA PHE A 687 -22.71 -32.72 24.98
C PHE A 687 -21.66 -33.75 24.53
N LEU A 688 -22.06 -34.94 24.07
CA LEU A 688 -21.12 -35.92 23.55
C LEU A 688 -20.42 -35.43 22.27
N GLU A 689 -21.20 -34.91 21.32
CA GLU A 689 -20.69 -34.32 20.08
C GLU A 689 -19.85 -33.07 20.38
N ALA A 690 -20.36 -32.17 21.22
CA ALA A 690 -19.63 -30.98 21.64
C ALA A 690 -18.26 -31.34 22.23
N TYR A 691 -18.18 -32.39 23.03
CA TYR A 691 -16.94 -32.89 23.59
C TYR A 691 -15.95 -33.39 22.52
N GLU A 692 -16.39 -34.19 21.55
CA GLU A 692 -15.51 -34.72 20.49
C GLU A 692 -14.99 -33.62 19.56
N TRP A 693 -15.86 -32.70 19.14
CA TRP A 693 -15.48 -31.54 18.32
C TRP A 693 -14.52 -30.60 19.06
N SER A 694 -14.79 -30.32 20.34
CA SER A 694 -13.90 -29.50 21.18
C SER A 694 -12.51 -30.13 21.31
N ARG A 695 -12.43 -31.45 21.52
CA ARG A 695 -11.13 -32.15 21.61
C ARG A 695 -10.31 -32.04 20.34
N LYS A 696 -10.98 -32.12 19.18
CA LYS A 696 -10.31 -31.96 17.90
C LYS A 696 -9.80 -30.54 17.72
N ALA A 697 -10.60 -29.52 18.07
CA ALA A 697 -10.15 -28.12 18.09
C ALA A 697 -8.91 -27.92 19.00
N ILE A 698 -8.93 -28.46 20.22
CA ILE A 698 -7.81 -28.39 21.18
C ILE A 698 -6.53 -29.03 20.62
N SER A 699 -6.65 -30.11 19.84
CA SER A 699 -5.50 -30.78 19.24
C SER A 699 -4.86 -30.02 18.07
N LEU A 700 -5.60 -29.09 17.47
CA LEU A 700 -5.20 -28.38 16.25
C LEU A 700 -4.73 -26.95 16.54
N LEU A 701 -5.34 -26.29 17.51
CA LEU A 701 -5.10 -24.88 17.82
C LEU A 701 -3.84 -24.67 18.68
N PRO A 702 -3.10 -23.57 18.48
CA PRO A 702 -1.96 -23.20 19.33
C PRO A 702 -2.39 -22.97 20.78
N LYS A 703 -1.52 -23.33 21.74
CA LYS A 703 -1.79 -23.18 23.18
C LYS A 703 -2.12 -21.75 23.61
N ASN A 704 -1.52 -20.77 22.94
CA ASN A 704 -1.68 -19.34 23.19
C ASN A 704 -2.85 -18.71 22.41
N ASN A 705 -3.70 -19.51 21.76
CA ASN A 705 -4.88 -19.01 21.07
C ASN A 705 -6.07 -18.97 22.03
N SER A 706 -6.74 -17.83 22.21
CA SER A 706 -7.89 -17.70 23.12
C SER A 706 -9.00 -18.72 22.83
N THR A 707 -9.22 -19.07 21.56
CA THR A 707 -10.20 -20.07 21.12
C THR A 707 -9.88 -21.45 21.68
N VAL A 708 -8.60 -21.80 21.86
CA VAL A 708 -8.23 -23.10 22.46
C VAL A 708 -8.66 -23.19 23.91
N LEU A 709 -8.53 -22.09 24.66
CA LEU A 709 -8.90 -22.04 26.08
C LEU A 709 -10.42 -22.10 26.25
N SER A 710 -11.17 -21.42 25.37
CA SER A 710 -12.63 -21.55 25.30
C SER A 710 -13.07 -22.97 24.94
N ALA A 711 -12.41 -23.61 23.96
CA ALA A 711 -12.65 -25.00 23.61
C ALA A 711 -12.37 -25.96 24.78
N MET A 712 -11.31 -25.71 25.57
CA MET A 712 -10.99 -26.49 26.76
C MET A 712 -12.05 -26.38 27.85
N SER A 713 -12.54 -25.17 28.12
CA SER A 713 -13.64 -24.93 29.06
C SER A 713 -14.91 -25.68 28.65
N MET A 714 -15.27 -25.59 27.37
CA MET A 714 -16.40 -26.31 26.80
C MET A 714 -16.24 -27.83 26.87
N ALA A 715 -15.07 -28.36 26.48
CA ALA A 715 -14.76 -29.79 26.57
C ALA A 715 -14.82 -30.30 28.01
N CYS A 716 -14.30 -29.51 28.97
CA CYS A 716 -14.33 -29.83 30.40
C CYS A 716 -15.78 -29.96 30.90
N ARG A 717 -16.61 -28.96 30.61
CA ARG A 717 -18.04 -28.96 30.99
C ARG A 717 -18.81 -30.11 30.33
N ALA A 718 -18.62 -30.33 29.03
CA ALA A 718 -19.27 -31.41 28.29
C ALA A 718 -18.85 -32.78 28.83
N ALA A 719 -17.55 -33.00 29.08
CA ALA A 719 -17.04 -34.22 29.70
C ALA A 719 -17.66 -34.47 31.08
N PHE A 720 -17.83 -33.43 31.89
CA PHE A 720 -18.47 -33.55 33.20
C PHE A 720 -19.94 -33.99 33.09
N VAL A 721 -20.72 -33.37 32.21
CA VAL A 721 -22.14 -33.72 31.99
C VAL A 721 -22.28 -35.17 31.51
N GLU A 722 -21.35 -35.62 30.66
CA GLU A 722 -21.27 -37.00 30.17
C GLU A 722 -20.68 -38.00 31.18
N ASN A 723 -20.56 -37.62 32.46
CA ASN A 723 -19.99 -38.45 33.54
C ASN A 723 -18.53 -38.88 33.32
N LYS A 724 -17.78 -38.21 32.44
CA LYS A 724 -16.34 -38.44 32.19
C LYS A 724 -15.48 -37.62 33.17
N TYR A 725 -15.69 -37.82 34.47
CA TYR A 725 -15.15 -36.97 35.54
C TYR A 725 -13.61 -36.85 35.55
N HIS A 726 -12.90 -37.95 35.31
CA HIS A 726 -11.44 -37.96 35.22
C HIS A 726 -10.92 -37.10 34.05
N GLU A 727 -11.59 -37.15 32.91
CA GLU A 727 -11.21 -36.39 31.72
C GLU A 727 -11.56 -34.91 31.87
N SER A 728 -12.73 -34.60 32.44
CA SER A 728 -13.10 -33.23 32.85
C SER A 728 -12.02 -32.62 33.75
N ASN A 729 -11.52 -33.38 34.74
CA ASN A 729 -10.46 -32.89 35.62
C ASN A 729 -9.14 -32.67 34.88
N ARG A 730 -8.75 -33.63 34.01
CA ARG A 730 -7.52 -33.53 33.21
C ARG A 730 -7.51 -32.28 32.32
N LEU A 731 -8.63 -32.01 31.65
CA LEU A 731 -8.81 -30.83 30.80
C LEU A 731 -8.76 -29.54 31.62
N ALA A 732 -9.37 -29.53 32.81
CA ALA A 732 -9.32 -28.38 33.71
C ALA A 732 -7.90 -28.05 34.17
N THR A 733 -7.16 -29.04 34.69
CA THR A 733 -5.76 -28.84 35.12
C THR A 733 -4.89 -28.33 33.99
N GLN A 734 -4.98 -28.96 32.81
CA GLN A 734 -4.20 -28.58 31.64
C GLN A 734 -4.53 -27.14 31.17
N GLY A 735 -5.80 -26.75 31.21
CA GLY A 735 -6.21 -25.41 30.79
C GLY A 735 -5.75 -24.32 31.75
N LEU A 736 -5.75 -24.61 33.05
CA LEU A 736 -5.24 -23.71 34.08
C LEU A 736 -3.73 -23.47 33.96
N GLU A 737 -2.96 -24.52 33.65
CA GLU A 737 -1.53 -24.38 33.34
C GLU A 737 -1.30 -23.45 32.15
N TRP A 738 -2.07 -23.62 31.07
CA TRP A 738 -1.93 -22.78 29.87
C TRP A 738 -2.34 -21.32 30.13
N ILE A 739 -3.39 -21.09 30.92
CA ILE A 739 -3.79 -19.73 31.33
C ILE A 739 -2.68 -19.06 32.16
N ALA A 740 -2.01 -19.81 33.05
CA ALA A 740 -0.91 -19.27 33.85
C ALA A 740 0.30 -18.88 32.97
N GLU A 741 0.65 -19.72 31.99
CA GLU A 741 1.70 -19.42 31.01
C GLU A 741 1.38 -18.16 30.19
N GLU A 742 0.12 -18.02 29.73
CA GLU A 742 -0.30 -16.88 28.91
C GLU A 742 -0.30 -15.57 29.70
N ARG A 743 -0.74 -15.59 30.97
CA ARG A 743 -0.67 -14.42 31.87
C ARG A 743 0.77 -13.94 32.08
N ILE A 744 1.74 -14.85 32.17
CA ILE A 744 3.16 -14.50 32.29
C ILE A 744 3.65 -13.79 31.02
N ARG A 745 3.26 -14.26 29.83
CA ARG A 745 3.64 -13.65 28.54
C ARG A 745 3.07 -12.25 28.37
N VAL A 746 1.79 -12.05 28.69
CA VAL A 746 1.13 -10.74 28.65
C VAL A 746 1.85 -9.77 29.60
N ASN A 747 2.20 -10.20 30.81
CA ASN A 747 2.93 -9.38 31.79
C ASN A 747 4.38 -9.05 31.41
N GLN A 748 4.99 -9.77 30.47
CA GLN A 748 6.37 -9.55 30.01
C GLN A 748 6.49 -8.62 28.79
N GLY A 749 5.41 -7.94 28.39
CA GLY A 749 5.44 -6.90 27.35
C GLY A 749 5.60 -7.43 25.91
N LEU A 750 5.40 -8.72 25.67
CA LEU A 750 5.56 -9.37 24.36
C LEU A 750 4.27 -9.45 23.53
N THR A 751 3.34 -8.51 23.67
CA THR A 751 2.11 -8.50 22.87
C THR A 751 1.82 -7.12 22.30
N TRP A 752 1.87 -7.05 20.96
CA TRP A 752 1.24 -6.01 20.15
C TRP A 752 -0.28 -6.14 20.36
N TRP A 753 -0.96 -5.03 20.67
CA TRP A 753 -2.43 -4.82 20.89
C TRP A 753 -2.77 -4.26 22.29
N VAL A 754 -2.64 -2.95 22.50
CA VAL A 754 -2.87 -2.29 23.81
C VAL A 754 -4.36 -2.24 24.24
N ASN A 755 -5.34 -2.30 23.32
CA ASN A 755 -6.76 -2.21 23.69
C ASN A 755 -7.45 -3.55 23.98
N ASN A 756 -6.87 -4.68 23.54
CA ASN A 756 -7.45 -6.01 23.78
C ASN A 756 -6.92 -6.71 25.04
N VAL A 757 -5.87 -6.19 25.68
CA VAL A 757 -5.25 -6.85 26.85
C VAL A 757 -6.22 -6.94 28.03
N LYS A 758 -6.98 -5.89 28.33
CA LYS A 758 -7.95 -5.92 29.46
C LYS A 758 -9.05 -6.95 29.23
N LYS A 759 -9.72 -6.89 28.07
CA LYS A 759 -10.77 -7.84 27.68
C LYS A 759 -10.25 -9.28 27.57
N HIS A 760 -9.01 -9.45 27.10
CA HIS A 760 -8.35 -10.75 27.04
C HIS A 760 -8.05 -11.29 28.45
N LEU A 761 -7.56 -10.46 29.37
CA LEU A 761 -7.34 -10.85 30.77
C LEU A 761 -8.64 -11.15 31.52
N GLU A 762 -9.73 -10.44 31.22
CA GLU A 762 -11.09 -10.74 31.71
C GLU A 762 -11.55 -12.12 31.21
N ASN A 763 -11.48 -12.37 29.89
CA ASN A 763 -11.81 -13.68 29.31
C ASN A 763 -10.97 -14.83 29.89
N LEU A 764 -9.67 -14.61 30.12
CA LEU A 764 -8.78 -15.59 30.78
C LEU A 764 -9.19 -15.84 32.24
N SER A 765 -9.81 -14.87 32.90
CA SER A 765 -10.30 -14.99 34.29
C SER A 765 -11.58 -15.81 34.32
N ASP A 766 -12.56 -15.51 33.46
CA ASP A 766 -13.82 -16.25 33.34
C ASP A 766 -13.58 -17.71 32.94
N THR A 767 -12.63 -17.93 32.02
CA THR A 767 -12.24 -19.27 31.60
C THR A 767 -11.59 -20.03 32.75
N ALA A 768 -10.65 -19.41 33.48
CA ALA A 768 -10.00 -20.04 34.64
C ALA A 768 -11.02 -20.40 35.73
N GLU A 769 -11.96 -19.50 36.01
CA GLU A 769 -13.03 -19.72 36.98
C GLU A 769 -13.86 -20.96 36.62
N THR A 770 -14.25 -21.08 35.35
CA THR A 770 -15.02 -22.24 34.86
C THR A 770 -14.24 -23.54 35.04
N LEU A 771 -12.95 -23.55 34.69
CA LEU A 771 -12.10 -24.75 34.82
C LEU A 771 -11.91 -25.15 36.30
N HIS A 772 -11.64 -24.19 37.20
CA HIS A 772 -11.55 -24.48 38.63
C HIS A 772 -12.86 -25.08 39.20
N PHE A 773 -14.01 -24.55 38.79
CA PHE A 773 -15.32 -25.04 39.24
C PHE A 773 -15.58 -26.50 38.82
N PHE A 774 -15.36 -26.83 37.54
CA PHE A 774 -15.57 -28.20 37.05
C PHE A 774 -14.49 -29.17 37.54
N SER A 775 -13.26 -28.71 37.78
CA SER A 775 -12.23 -29.51 38.47
C SER A 775 -12.69 -29.91 39.87
N ALA A 776 -13.15 -28.95 40.68
CA ALA A 776 -13.65 -29.21 42.03
C ALA A 776 -14.83 -30.20 42.05
N LYS A 777 -15.79 -30.03 41.15
CA LYS A 777 -16.91 -30.98 41.00
C LYS A 777 -16.43 -32.36 40.58
N SER A 778 -15.52 -32.45 39.61
CA SER A 778 -14.93 -33.72 39.19
C SER A 778 -14.27 -34.44 40.36
N TYR A 779 -13.48 -33.75 41.20
CA TYR A 779 -12.88 -34.33 42.40
C TYR A 779 -13.93 -34.88 43.37
N TYR A 780 -15.02 -34.14 43.61
CA TYR A 780 -16.14 -34.60 44.45
C TYR A 780 -16.78 -35.89 43.92
N PHE A 781 -17.09 -35.95 42.63
CA PHE A 781 -17.74 -37.13 42.04
C PHE A 781 -16.79 -38.33 41.93
N ILE A 782 -15.50 -38.12 41.65
CA ILE A 782 -14.48 -39.17 41.70
C ILE A 782 -14.40 -39.75 43.12
N ALA A 783 -14.41 -38.90 44.16
CA ALA A 783 -14.34 -39.34 45.55
C ALA A 783 -15.51 -40.21 45.99
N ASN A 784 -16.71 -39.80 45.61
CA ASN A 784 -17.91 -40.56 45.92
C ASN A 784 -17.96 -41.92 45.20
N GLN A 785 -17.35 -42.04 44.02
CA GLN A 785 -17.35 -43.28 43.25
C GLN A 785 -16.30 -44.29 43.74
N THR A 786 -15.13 -43.84 44.21
CA THR A 786 -14.00 -44.74 44.48
C THR A 786 -13.82 -45.14 45.95
N ARG A 787 -14.40 -44.41 46.92
CA ARG A 787 -14.20 -44.63 48.39
C ARG A 787 -12.72 -44.69 48.85
N GLU A 788 -11.77 -44.32 48.00
CA GLU A 788 -10.36 -44.21 48.36
C GLU A 788 -10.05 -42.82 48.95
N ARG A 789 -8.89 -42.66 49.60
CA ARG A 789 -8.38 -41.36 50.05
C ARG A 789 -8.21 -40.45 48.84
N VAL A 790 -9.26 -39.72 48.50
CA VAL A 790 -9.18 -38.59 47.59
C VAL A 790 -8.27 -37.55 48.22
N ASP A 791 -7.48 -36.89 47.38
CA ASP A 791 -6.71 -35.74 47.78
C ASP A 791 -7.66 -34.56 48.05
N TYR A 792 -8.34 -34.65 49.19
CA TYR A 792 -9.26 -33.64 49.66
C TYR A 792 -8.55 -32.30 49.85
N GLN A 793 -7.23 -32.28 50.09
CA GLN A 793 -6.47 -31.04 50.17
C GLN A 793 -6.39 -30.33 48.82
N SER A 794 -6.06 -31.04 47.74
CA SER A 794 -6.05 -30.46 46.39
C SER A 794 -7.44 -29.98 45.97
N ALA A 795 -8.50 -30.75 46.25
CA ALA A 795 -9.87 -30.32 45.97
C ALA A 795 -10.24 -29.04 46.76
N LEU A 796 -9.85 -28.98 48.04
CA LEU A 796 -10.08 -27.83 48.90
C LEU A 796 -9.32 -26.59 48.44
N GLU A 797 -8.10 -26.75 47.93
CA GLU A 797 -7.26 -25.67 47.41
C GLU A 797 -7.85 -25.08 46.13
N GLN A 798 -8.30 -25.93 45.20
CA GLN A 798 -8.98 -25.48 43.97
C GLN A 798 -10.30 -24.74 44.28
N VAL A 799 -11.05 -25.23 45.27
CA VAL A 799 -12.30 -24.58 45.73
C VAL A 799 -12.02 -23.24 46.42
N LYS A 800 -10.97 -23.13 47.24
CA LYS A 800 -10.56 -21.87 47.87
C LYS A 800 -10.14 -20.81 46.86
N ILE A 801 -9.41 -21.21 45.82
CA ILE A 801 -9.01 -20.31 44.72
C ILE A 801 -10.25 -19.84 43.96
N ALA A 802 -11.18 -20.74 43.61
CA ALA A 802 -12.42 -20.37 42.93
C ALA A 802 -13.29 -19.41 43.75
N LEU A 803 -13.43 -19.64 45.07
CA LEU A 803 -14.16 -18.77 45.98
C LEU A 803 -13.54 -17.36 46.08
N ALA A 804 -12.21 -17.27 46.06
CA ALA A 804 -11.49 -15.99 46.16
C ALA A 804 -11.59 -15.12 44.88
N MET A 805 -11.96 -15.70 43.73
CA MET A 805 -11.98 -15.03 42.43
C MET A 805 -13.38 -14.48 42.01
N SER A 806 -14.42 -14.66 42.83
CA SER A 806 -15.81 -14.51 42.38
C SER A 806 -16.39 -13.08 42.49
N GLU A 807 -17.03 -12.57 41.44
CA GLU A 807 -18.03 -11.48 41.51
C GLU A 807 -19.47 -11.95 41.12
N TRP A 808 -20.40 -11.55 42.00
CA TRP A 808 -21.86 -11.31 41.93
C TRP A 808 -22.94 -12.31 41.45
N GLU A 809 -22.74 -13.33 40.60
CA GLU A 809 -23.92 -14.10 40.09
C GLU A 809 -24.02 -15.61 40.38
N HIS A 810 -23.00 -16.31 40.91
CA HIS A 810 -23.02 -17.79 41.05
C HIS A 810 -22.71 -18.34 42.47
N TYR A 811 -22.98 -17.56 43.52
CA TYR A 811 -22.58 -17.82 44.92
C TYR A 811 -23.08 -19.13 45.56
N TYR A 812 -24.35 -19.49 45.38
CA TYR A 812 -25.04 -20.48 46.23
C TYR A 812 -24.53 -21.93 46.05
N LYS A 813 -24.29 -22.34 44.80
CA LYS A 813 -23.81 -23.69 44.47
C LYS A 813 -22.36 -23.94 44.90
N ARG A 814 -21.57 -22.86 45.09
CA ARG A 814 -20.13 -22.90 45.42
C ARG A 814 -19.89 -23.13 46.90
N TYR A 815 -20.63 -22.42 47.76
CA TYR A 815 -20.60 -22.67 49.20
C TYR A 815 -21.07 -24.09 49.52
N ILE A 816 -22.15 -24.57 48.89
CA ILE A 816 -22.65 -25.94 49.09
C ILE A 816 -21.58 -26.99 48.73
N ALA A 817 -20.90 -26.85 47.58
CA ALA A 817 -19.81 -27.74 47.19
C ALA A 817 -18.63 -27.70 48.17
N THR A 818 -18.30 -26.50 48.69
CA THR A 818 -17.23 -26.28 49.67
C THR A 818 -17.55 -26.95 51.00
N ILE A 819 -18.77 -26.77 51.51
CA ILE A 819 -19.27 -27.37 52.75
C ILE A 819 -19.29 -28.89 52.64
N CYS A 820 -19.79 -29.43 51.52
CA CYS A 820 -19.75 -30.87 51.27
C CYS A 820 -18.32 -31.42 51.23
N THR A 821 -17.36 -30.65 50.71
CA THR A 821 -15.94 -31.06 50.65
C THR A 821 -15.27 -31.02 52.04
N TYR A 822 -15.58 -30.03 52.87
CA TYR A 822 -15.10 -29.99 54.26
C TYR A 822 -15.74 -31.10 55.13
N ASN A 823 -17.03 -31.36 54.98
CA ASN A 823 -17.73 -32.44 55.69
C ASN A 823 -17.18 -33.83 55.30
N LEU A 824 -16.84 -34.06 54.04
CA LEU A 824 -16.23 -35.32 53.57
C LEU A 824 -14.75 -35.49 53.98
N SER A 825 -14.07 -34.40 54.37
CA SER A 825 -12.67 -34.43 54.81
C SER A 825 -12.52 -34.48 56.34
N ASP A 826 -13.62 -34.72 57.08
CA ASP A 826 -13.70 -34.71 58.55
C ASP A 826 -13.23 -33.38 59.20
N ASN A 827 -13.06 -32.31 58.43
CA ASN A 827 -12.70 -30.99 58.94
C ASN A 827 -13.95 -30.17 59.23
N LEU A 828 -14.75 -30.70 60.16
CA LEU A 828 -16.05 -30.18 60.53
C LEU A 828 -15.95 -28.70 60.97
N GLY A 829 -14.91 -28.34 61.74
CA GLY A 829 -14.70 -26.98 62.22
C GLY A 829 -14.69 -25.93 61.11
N GLU A 830 -14.05 -26.22 59.98
CA GLU A 830 -14.04 -25.31 58.82
C GLU A 830 -15.30 -25.41 57.97
N ALA A 831 -15.93 -26.59 57.89
CA ALA A 831 -17.26 -26.70 57.28
C ALA A 831 -18.24 -25.75 57.97
N LYS A 832 -18.16 -25.69 59.30
CA LYS A 832 -18.95 -24.80 60.14
C LYS A 832 -18.60 -23.33 59.94
N THR A 833 -17.32 -22.95 59.89
CA THR A 833 -16.91 -21.56 59.60
C THR A 833 -17.49 -21.11 58.26
N VAL A 834 -17.34 -21.94 57.21
CA VAL A 834 -17.84 -21.62 55.86
C VAL A 834 -19.37 -21.56 55.81
N LEU A 835 -20.05 -22.41 56.58
CA LEU A 835 -21.51 -22.33 56.78
C LEU A 835 -21.92 -21.02 57.47
N GLU A 836 -21.20 -20.60 58.51
CA GLU A 836 -21.48 -19.36 59.25
C GLU A 836 -21.21 -18.12 58.41
N ASP A 837 -20.11 -18.10 57.65
CA ASP A 837 -19.78 -17.04 56.71
C ASP A 837 -20.84 -16.91 55.61
N PHE A 838 -21.30 -18.05 55.05
CA PHE A 838 -22.39 -18.06 54.09
C PHE A 838 -23.68 -17.50 54.66
N ILE A 839 -24.09 -17.95 55.86
CA ILE A 839 -25.32 -17.50 56.51
C ILE A 839 -25.24 -16.00 56.87
N ALA A 840 -24.07 -15.50 57.28
CA ALA A 840 -23.84 -14.09 57.56
C ALA A 840 -23.91 -13.23 56.28
N PHE A 841 -23.33 -13.71 55.19
CA PHE A 841 -23.38 -13.07 53.88
C PHE A 841 -24.80 -13.06 53.29
N ALA A 842 -25.49 -14.21 53.30
CA ALA A 842 -26.82 -14.37 52.73
C ALA A 842 -27.90 -13.55 53.48
N LYS A 843 -27.68 -13.20 54.76
CA LYS A 843 -28.57 -12.29 55.51
C LYS A 843 -28.65 -10.87 54.93
N ALA A 844 -27.73 -10.49 54.04
CA ALA A 844 -27.76 -9.21 53.33
C ALA A 844 -28.69 -9.20 52.09
N TYR A 845 -29.25 -10.35 51.70
CA TYR A 845 -30.09 -10.52 50.51
C TYR A 845 -31.40 -11.25 50.85
N GLU A 846 -32.43 -11.14 50.00
CA GLU A 846 -33.72 -11.79 50.26
C GLU A 846 -33.57 -13.32 50.36
N PRO A 847 -34.21 -13.98 51.35
CA PRO A 847 -34.07 -15.42 51.57
C PRO A 847 -34.70 -16.24 50.42
N ASP A 848 -33.93 -17.16 49.83
CA ASP A 848 -34.37 -18.11 48.79
C ASP A 848 -34.28 -19.59 49.23
N ALA A 849 -34.62 -20.51 48.32
CA ALA A 849 -34.63 -21.95 48.59
C ALA A 849 -33.24 -22.54 48.89
N ASP A 850 -32.17 -21.97 48.34
CA ASP A 850 -30.80 -22.43 48.56
C ASP A 850 -30.32 -22.05 49.97
N LEU A 851 -30.71 -20.87 50.49
CA LEU A 851 -30.45 -20.49 51.88
C LEU A 851 -31.12 -21.43 52.89
N PHE A 852 -32.34 -21.92 52.60
CA PHE A 852 -33.03 -22.87 53.47
C PHE A 852 -32.30 -24.21 53.54
N TYR A 853 -31.80 -24.71 52.41
CA TYR A 853 -31.04 -25.96 52.37
C TYR A 853 -29.71 -25.84 53.14
N VAL A 854 -29.01 -24.71 53.04
CA VAL A 854 -27.76 -24.50 53.78
C VAL A 854 -27.99 -24.37 55.29
N LYS A 855 -29.06 -23.66 55.71
CA LYS A 855 -29.45 -23.61 57.12
C LYS A 855 -29.87 -24.99 57.66
N TYR A 856 -30.50 -25.82 56.83
CA TYR A 856 -30.77 -27.22 57.18
C TYR A 856 -29.47 -28.01 57.43
N LEU A 857 -28.48 -27.91 56.54
CA LEU A 857 -27.18 -28.58 56.72
C LEU A 857 -26.47 -28.12 58.00
N TYR A 858 -26.48 -26.81 58.28
CA TYR A 858 -25.92 -26.28 59.53
C TYR A 858 -26.62 -26.84 60.77
N ALA A 859 -27.95 -26.91 60.76
CA ALA A 859 -28.69 -27.50 61.86
C ALA A 859 -28.46 -29.01 62.00
N PHE A 860 -28.29 -29.71 60.87
CA PHE A 860 -27.98 -31.13 60.84
C PHE A 860 -26.62 -31.40 61.49
N ASP A 861 -25.59 -30.65 61.11
CA ASP A 861 -24.24 -30.79 61.66
C ASP A 861 -24.20 -30.38 63.14
N GLU A 862 -24.88 -29.29 63.54
CA GLU A 862 -25.03 -28.91 64.95
C GLU A 862 -25.64 -30.05 65.79
N PHE A 863 -26.60 -30.79 65.25
CA PHE A 863 -27.25 -31.88 65.98
C PHE A 863 -26.44 -33.19 65.95
N HIS A 864 -26.02 -33.65 64.78
CA HIS A 864 -25.39 -34.95 64.59
C HIS A 864 -23.91 -34.94 64.91
N GLU A 865 -23.18 -33.90 64.52
CA GLU A 865 -21.72 -33.87 64.68
C GLU A 865 -21.33 -33.15 65.98
N TYR A 866 -21.87 -31.95 66.21
CA TYR A 866 -21.53 -31.14 67.39
C TYR A 866 -22.37 -31.43 68.64
N LYS A 867 -23.39 -32.28 68.52
CA LYS A 867 -24.30 -32.66 69.62
C LYS A 867 -25.00 -31.47 70.31
N ASN A 868 -25.10 -30.32 69.64
CA ASN A 868 -25.69 -29.08 70.11
C ASN A 868 -27.15 -28.95 69.68
N LYS A 869 -28.02 -29.68 70.39
CA LYS A 869 -29.45 -29.73 70.10
C LYS A 869 -30.13 -28.36 70.12
N LYS A 870 -29.69 -27.47 71.01
CA LYS A 870 -30.32 -26.15 71.20
C LYS A 870 -30.12 -25.30 69.95
N LYS A 871 -28.89 -25.25 69.44
CA LYS A 871 -28.55 -24.45 68.27
C LYS A 871 -29.16 -25.00 66.99
N ALA A 872 -29.18 -26.33 66.84
CA ALA A 872 -29.88 -26.99 65.73
C ALA A 872 -31.38 -26.62 65.69
N LEU A 873 -32.06 -26.65 66.83
CA LEU A 873 -33.47 -26.25 66.95
C LEU A 873 -33.68 -24.76 66.61
N GLU A 874 -32.82 -23.87 67.11
CA GLU A 874 -32.88 -22.42 66.81
C GLU A 874 -32.83 -22.17 65.29
N VAL A 875 -31.89 -22.80 64.58
CA VAL A 875 -31.69 -22.59 63.14
C VAL A 875 -32.84 -23.18 62.31
N ILE A 876 -33.35 -24.35 62.71
CA ILE A 876 -34.53 -24.96 62.06
C ILE A 876 -35.76 -24.08 62.25
N GLU A 877 -35.94 -23.47 63.42
CA GLU A 877 -37.07 -22.56 63.67
C GLU A 877 -37.00 -21.28 62.86
N GLU A 878 -35.80 -20.77 62.55
CA GLU A 878 -35.64 -19.66 61.61
C GLU A 878 -36.10 -20.01 60.19
N VAL A 879 -35.78 -21.22 59.70
CA VAL A 879 -36.20 -21.67 58.36
C VAL A 879 -37.71 -21.89 58.32
N LEU A 880 -38.28 -22.59 59.30
CA LEU A 880 -39.71 -22.89 59.35
C LEU A 880 -40.60 -21.65 59.58
N ALA A 881 -40.03 -20.55 60.08
CA ALA A 881 -40.73 -19.27 60.16
C ALA A 881 -40.91 -18.60 58.79
N LEU A 882 -40.03 -18.91 57.83
CA LEU A 882 -40.03 -18.37 56.47
C LEU A 882 -40.66 -19.34 55.46
N ASP A 883 -40.44 -20.64 55.62
CA ASP A 883 -41.03 -21.73 54.84
C ASP A 883 -41.54 -22.84 55.78
N ALA A 884 -42.80 -22.71 56.18
CA ALA A 884 -43.45 -23.62 57.13
C ALA A 884 -43.60 -25.06 56.62
N GLU A 885 -43.48 -25.28 55.30
CA GLU A 885 -43.61 -26.60 54.66
C GLU A 885 -42.25 -27.25 54.35
N ASN A 886 -41.12 -26.64 54.76
CA ASN A 886 -39.79 -27.17 54.50
C ASN A 886 -39.59 -28.57 55.12
N LYS A 887 -39.69 -29.59 54.27
CA LYS A 887 -39.77 -30.99 54.68
C LYS A 887 -38.53 -31.46 55.45
N GLN A 888 -37.33 -31.06 55.01
CA GLN A 888 -36.06 -31.46 55.61
C GLN A 888 -35.91 -30.90 57.04
N CYS A 889 -36.25 -29.63 57.23
CA CYS A 889 -36.26 -28.99 58.55
C CYS A 889 -37.31 -29.58 59.50
N LEU A 890 -38.52 -29.92 59.01
CA LEU A 890 -39.55 -30.58 59.80
C LEU A 890 -39.14 -31.98 60.28
N GLU A 891 -38.52 -32.78 59.40
CA GLU A 891 -38.03 -34.12 59.71
C GLU A 891 -36.91 -34.07 60.77
N LEU A 892 -35.93 -33.19 60.59
CA LEU A 892 -34.86 -33.00 61.56
C LEU A 892 -35.37 -32.46 62.91
N LYS A 893 -36.36 -31.55 62.91
CA LYS A 893 -37.01 -31.07 64.15
C LYS A 893 -37.67 -32.22 64.92
N GLN A 894 -38.31 -33.15 64.22
CA GLN A 894 -38.90 -34.34 64.85
C GLN A 894 -37.83 -35.27 65.42
N GLU A 895 -36.72 -35.44 64.71
CA GLU A 895 -35.59 -36.27 65.16
C GLU A 895 -34.94 -35.71 66.43
N ILE A 896 -34.67 -34.40 66.48
CA ILE A 896 -34.05 -33.72 67.64
C ILE A 896 -34.91 -33.90 68.90
N ASN A 897 -36.23 -33.82 68.74
CA ASN A 897 -37.21 -33.87 69.84
C ASN A 897 -37.54 -35.29 70.33
N LYS A 898 -37.12 -36.35 69.63
CA LYS A 898 -37.26 -37.72 70.14
C LYS A 898 -36.30 -37.95 71.33
N LYS A 899 -36.87 -38.15 72.53
CA LYS A 899 -36.12 -38.66 73.71
C LYS A 899 -35.57 -40.05 73.37
N LYS A 900 -34.29 -40.32 73.67
CA LYS A 900 -33.70 -41.67 73.58
C LYS A 900 -34.51 -42.64 74.45
N GLY A 901 -35.43 -43.35 73.81
CA GLY A 901 -36.06 -44.57 74.29
C GLY A 901 -35.55 -45.73 73.44
N PHE A 902 -34.61 -46.48 74.01
CA PHE A 902 -34.47 -47.94 73.98
C PHE A 902 -34.93 -48.74 72.73
N LEU A 903 -33.98 -49.53 72.19
CA LEU A 903 -34.08 -50.71 71.28
C LEU A 903 -34.66 -50.42 69.87
N GLY A 904 -34.09 -50.91 68.77
CA GLY A 904 -33.16 -52.02 68.57
C GLY A 904 -33.66 -52.86 67.38
N TRP A 905 -32.71 -53.24 66.51
CA TRP A 905 -32.76 -54.34 65.53
C TRP A 905 -33.20 -54.08 64.07
N PHE A 906 -32.24 -54.47 63.21
CA PHE A 906 -32.21 -54.74 61.77
C PHE A 906 -32.14 -53.58 60.78
#